data_AF-A0A4U1BKR1-F1
#
_entry.id   AF-A0A4U1BKR1-F1
#
_cell.length_a   1.000
_cell.length_b   1.000
_cell.length_c   1.000
_cell.angle_alpha   90.00
_cell.angle_beta   90.00
_cell.angle_gamma   90.00
#
_symmetry.space_group_name_H-M   'P 1'
#
loop_
_entity.id
_entity.type
_entity.pdbx_description
1 polymer ?
#
loop_
_entity_poly.entity_id
_entity_poly.type
_entity_poly.pdbx_seq_one_letter_code
_entity_poly.pdbx_strand_id
1 'polypeptide(L)'
;MARLTTVASTWGLLLALLGIALQVQAASQSYIDMDAHPTESLKVMINEINIDEGYIEVFFRETITDSSGWQIQWASNGIQGPPVVLDCRNNSCQANAFRVFHGFTLHPNHIEVMVTAPPSPEGSNNSVVHYVRSSNNVNSIKNKQIWIVDDSVATDVFKNGSLENICAKPDGSALDSDWERCEPTEGSSNDGGETPEPPYIHFGRVNLSGGTATIQFPGYTGTRVPLLFLMPPIDRENLPGQPPASVRIASINNRSATITSWGPDGGSSHGIDSVDFLVVTEGVQSFQDLNGTTRVVLEAGTIETCDYKGRNSSDTWFSPCYQDQSDWVEFRNGFGVDLAVLAELQSYRNLGFTAPFYTARSELAYTSGVHLGLEGSEVINLFEQDETLAWLAIEGSAEVLINGELLRVEAGNHLTNHIFNSVTAPIARPLSFQCGNNANYSFSATFPAPPYFFSNKRTREGADGGWARACFVSDTKFNVAVDEDWQFDADREHMGEYFSYLAIEAPTMASLPRVRLRHPDSAISCVGAEVVVDICTNSNCTAFDTDNTYVVTLTADQPVTWENLRTGESGSTLQVLHGDRVLLRQSGAQDSTGITVGVSSHDSFCLSSGGDTDCLISFNPSGLLLSTDSNFLTSCKTGDRLVVTMVDTSSNDPRQCLPVAGGDEVISFSFAYKAPEFPQVAQPLSLDGQPLAAGTTLSRQMNFEIDGTDSLPIRYDEAGKLRVRASINGGPGEGQATLFGEADIDWLPAGLHISAGDALCTAGDASCAPFMKAGSSVEVDVTAHCWVANDDGNYGNNPRTRNFRHPGIDLEPELVAPSGGHNSADLPDDVSGSAVIGSNGAGSVARVLDEVGVFRFVPKNDIDYLGHQLPRSQVSSANIGRVTPAYLSAQTSDTRLEAYCNDFSYLGQPVAYSSPPVVTVAGHAIDGRVTHNFDSEFWNLPNPMASRRYGTQSAAVSVEEPGGIAVTVADDGDLDGSRRFGVSKDWIRFSRPASAVAPLGTVIGGSQTTLILPASAFSVAADQLCLGQWGSCEQTQFGTLIGGSSLGYIQGPQLRYGRAVLASAYGSESQAVSMPLTLEYYNGRQFATNLLDTAFFGDGRVLNAGSPATSGRVTLTGSLNPLPTTSGQAYSQQGVFDRLAINGTGAVTTSPLTLEYHLEHPFNSQGSCSFPEAATAAPLWLQWYWDGDQPSVLKNPTAEVTLGRFRGHDKVIYRRELF
;
A
#
# COMPACT_ATOMS: atom_id res chain seq x y z
N MET A 1 -22.06 -77.95 -45.13
CA MET A 1 -23.05 -79.05 -45.05
C MET A 1 -22.97 -79.59 -43.64
N ALA A 2 -23.98 -79.70 -42.80
CA ALA A 2 -25.43 -79.51 -42.77
C ALA A 2 -25.75 -79.49 -41.25
N ARG A 3 -26.77 -78.88 -40.68
CA ARG A 3 -27.96 -78.10 -41.06
C ARG A 3 -28.45 -77.57 -39.69
N LEU A 4 -28.67 -76.26 -39.56
CA LEU A 4 -30.01 -75.66 -39.50
C LEU A 4 -30.85 -75.95 -38.23
N THR A 5 -31.01 -74.88 -37.45
CA THR A 5 -32.28 -74.30 -36.93
C THR A 5 -33.13 -75.06 -35.92
N THR A 6 -33.24 -74.47 -34.70
CA THR A 6 -34.46 -74.05 -33.96
C THR A 6 -34.01 -73.44 -32.62
N VAL A 7 -33.81 -72.12 -32.48
CA VAL A 7 -34.77 -71.07 -32.04
C VAL A 7 -35.53 -71.41 -30.74
N ALA A 8 -35.12 -70.81 -29.61
CA ALA A 8 -35.95 -69.92 -28.78
C ALA A 8 -35.49 -69.85 -27.30
N SER A 9 -35.30 -68.61 -26.84
CA SER A 9 -35.47 -68.10 -25.47
C SER A 9 -34.56 -68.59 -24.33
N THR A 10 -33.79 -67.61 -23.83
CA THR A 10 -33.03 -67.54 -22.56
C THR A 10 -31.67 -68.26 -22.58
N TRP A 11 -30.63 -67.61 -22.02
CA TRP A 11 -29.25 -68.11 -21.85
C TRP A 11 -28.20 -67.76 -22.94
N GLY A 12 -28.27 -66.54 -23.50
CA GLY A 12 -27.22 -65.89 -24.28
C GLY A 12 -26.64 -64.64 -23.58
N LEU A 13 -26.48 -64.69 -22.26
CA LEU A 13 -26.00 -63.58 -21.44
C LEU A 13 -25.24 -64.08 -20.21
N LEU A 14 -24.30 -65.01 -20.39
CA LEU A 14 -23.28 -65.39 -19.39
C LEU A 14 -22.24 -66.28 -20.13
N LEU A 15 -20.94 -66.09 -19.90
CA LEU A 15 -19.79 -66.73 -20.59
C LEU A 15 -19.24 -66.05 -21.88
N ALA A 16 -19.22 -64.72 -21.90
CA ALA A 16 -18.21 -63.93 -22.63
C ALA A 16 -17.35 -63.09 -21.66
N LEU A 17 -17.11 -63.64 -20.47
CA LEU A 17 -16.25 -63.07 -19.42
C LEU A 17 -15.29 -64.19 -19.03
N LEU A 18 -14.13 -64.28 -19.68
CA LEU A 18 -12.86 -64.74 -19.11
C LEU A 18 -11.82 -64.92 -20.23
N GLY A 19 -10.86 -64.00 -20.28
CA GLY A 19 -9.55 -64.25 -20.89
C GLY A 19 -9.25 -63.50 -22.19
N ILE A 20 -8.93 -62.21 -22.09
CA ILE A 20 -7.78 -61.53 -22.73
C ILE A 20 -7.56 -60.19 -22.00
N ALA A 21 -6.37 -60.02 -21.44
CA ALA A 21 -5.72 -58.80 -20.95
C ALA A 21 -6.60 -57.71 -20.26
N LEU A 22 -6.75 -57.80 -18.93
CA LEU A 22 -6.89 -56.58 -18.12
C LEU A 22 -5.49 -55.95 -18.02
N GLN A 23 -5.21 -55.02 -18.93
CA GLN A 23 -4.36 -53.89 -18.57
C GLN A 23 -4.97 -53.29 -17.31
N VAL A 24 -4.25 -53.32 -16.19
CA VAL A 24 -4.52 -52.41 -15.09
C VAL A 24 -4.16 -51.03 -15.63
N GLN A 25 -5.11 -50.39 -16.31
CA GLN A 25 -5.10 -48.96 -16.49
C GLN A 25 -5.39 -48.42 -15.09
N ALA A 26 -4.32 -48.16 -14.33
CA ALA A 26 -4.42 -47.12 -13.31
C ALA A 26 -4.96 -45.92 -14.08
N ALA A 27 -6.19 -45.51 -13.80
CA ALA A 27 -6.68 -44.24 -14.27
C ALA A 27 -5.72 -43.22 -13.68
N SER A 28 -4.81 -42.69 -14.51
CA SER A 28 -4.04 -41.51 -14.15
C SER A 28 -5.06 -40.41 -13.97
N GLN A 29 -5.37 -40.09 -12.71
CA GLN A 29 -6.14 -38.90 -12.39
C GLN A 29 -5.29 -37.73 -12.88
N SER A 30 -5.69 -37.11 -13.99
CA SER A 30 -5.00 -35.96 -14.54
C SER A 30 -5.37 -34.77 -13.68
N TYR A 31 -4.53 -34.47 -12.70
CA TYR A 31 -4.64 -33.23 -11.94
C TYR A 31 -4.38 -32.04 -12.87
N ILE A 32 -5.11 -30.97 -12.65
CA ILE A 32 -4.82 -29.69 -13.30
C ILE A 32 -3.81 -28.98 -12.40
N ASP A 33 -2.58 -28.85 -12.89
CA ASP A 33 -1.51 -28.12 -12.22
C ASP A 33 -1.73 -26.61 -12.42
N MET A 34 -1.67 -25.84 -11.35
CA MET A 34 -1.96 -24.42 -11.36
C MET A 34 -0.91 -23.67 -10.53
N ASP A 35 -0.20 -22.76 -11.18
CA ASP A 35 0.83 -21.96 -10.52
C ASP A 35 0.20 -20.79 -9.72
N ALA A 36 0.84 -20.43 -8.61
CA ALA A 36 0.48 -19.23 -7.86
C ALA A 36 0.67 -17.97 -8.74
N HIS A 37 -0.16 -16.96 -8.55
CA HIS A 37 0.03 -15.64 -9.18
C HIS A 37 0.88 -14.76 -8.25
N PRO A 38 2.21 -14.65 -8.45
CA PRO A 38 3.11 -14.08 -7.44
C PRO A 38 2.79 -12.63 -7.06
N THR A 39 2.31 -11.82 -8.01
CA THR A 39 1.96 -10.40 -7.78
C THR A 39 0.55 -10.20 -7.26
N GLU A 40 -0.36 -11.16 -7.42
CA GLU A 40 -1.76 -11.06 -7.02
C GLU A 40 -2.08 -11.96 -5.82
N SER A 41 -1.10 -12.75 -5.37
CA SER A 41 -1.19 -13.69 -4.25
C SER A 41 -1.80 -13.02 -3.04
N LEU A 42 -2.86 -13.63 -2.49
CA LEU A 42 -3.59 -13.17 -1.31
C LEU A 42 -4.23 -11.77 -1.41
N LYS A 43 -4.25 -11.10 -2.57
CA LYS A 43 -5.01 -9.85 -2.76
C LYS A 43 -6.52 -10.07 -2.67
N VAL A 44 -6.97 -11.26 -3.03
CA VAL A 44 -8.35 -11.73 -2.84
C VAL A 44 -8.31 -13.01 -2.05
N MET A 45 -8.98 -13.00 -0.91
CA MET A 45 -9.02 -14.10 0.04
C MET A 45 -10.39 -14.76 0.01
N ILE A 46 -10.43 -16.07 0.18
CA ILE A 46 -11.69 -16.80 0.40
C ILE A 46 -11.96 -16.66 1.89
N ASN A 47 -13.01 -15.91 2.23
CA ASN A 47 -13.36 -15.61 3.61
C ASN A 47 -14.27 -16.69 4.19
N GLU A 48 -15.29 -17.11 3.43
CA GLU A 48 -16.27 -18.09 3.88
C GLU A 48 -16.72 -19.01 2.74
N ILE A 49 -16.95 -20.28 3.06
CA ILE A 49 -17.61 -21.28 2.21
C ILE A 49 -18.79 -21.85 3.01
N ASN A 50 -20.01 -21.47 2.62
CA ASN A 50 -21.24 -21.92 3.26
C ASN A 50 -21.87 -23.06 2.45
N ILE A 51 -21.91 -24.26 3.05
CA ILE A 51 -22.34 -25.49 2.38
C ILE A 51 -23.87 -25.56 2.33
N ASP A 52 -24.55 -25.08 3.37
CA ASP A 52 -25.99 -25.21 3.53
C ASP A 52 -26.75 -24.24 2.62
N GLU A 53 -26.27 -23.01 2.48
CA GLU A 53 -26.86 -21.97 1.63
C GLU A 53 -26.25 -21.91 0.22
N GLY A 54 -25.10 -22.55 0.02
CA GLY A 54 -24.47 -22.68 -1.30
C GLY A 54 -23.86 -21.36 -1.80
N TYR A 55 -23.18 -20.63 -0.91
CA TYR A 55 -22.44 -19.41 -1.24
C TYR A 55 -20.95 -19.53 -0.92
N ILE A 56 -20.16 -18.71 -1.61
CA ILE A 56 -18.74 -18.49 -1.33
C ILE A 56 -18.54 -16.99 -1.19
N GLU A 57 -17.92 -16.58 -0.09
CA GLU A 57 -17.56 -15.19 0.17
C GLU A 57 -16.06 -14.98 -0.01
N VAL A 58 -15.70 -13.85 -0.63
CA VAL A 58 -14.33 -13.40 -0.78
C VAL A 58 -14.11 -12.04 -0.11
N PHE A 59 -12.91 -11.83 0.41
CA PHE A 59 -12.42 -10.57 0.94
C PHE A 59 -11.35 -9.98 0.02
N PHE A 60 -11.51 -8.72 -0.37
CA PHE A 60 -10.54 -7.99 -1.18
C PHE A 60 -9.59 -7.24 -0.24
N ARG A 61 -8.31 -7.63 -0.18
CA ARG A 61 -7.29 -6.86 0.54
C ARG A 61 -6.90 -5.58 -0.19
N GLU A 62 -6.90 -5.66 -1.51
CA GLU A 62 -6.55 -4.56 -2.41
C GLU A 62 -7.68 -4.31 -3.41
N THR A 63 -7.74 -3.08 -3.93
CA THR A 63 -8.73 -2.72 -4.95
C THR A 63 -8.34 -3.35 -6.29
N ILE A 64 -9.24 -4.14 -6.87
CA ILE A 64 -9.06 -4.68 -8.23
C ILE A 64 -9.60 -3.66 -9.23
N THR A 65 -8.69 -3.04 -9.97
CA THR A 65 -9.02 -2.06 -11.01
C THR A 65 -9.25 -2.72 -12.38
N ASP A 66 -8.82 -3.97 -12.59
CA ASP A 66 -8.81 -4.69 -13.88
C ASP A 66 -9.68 -5.98 -13.91
N SER A 67 -10.95 -5.91 -13.54
CA SER A 67 -11.78 -7.13 -13.36
C SER A 67 -11.98 -8.10 -14.55
N SER A 68 -11.41 -7.82 -15.73
CA SER A 68 -11.45 -8.71 -16.89
C SER A 68 -10.60 -9.98 -16.67
N GLY A 69 -11.24 -11.08 -16.29
CA GLY A 69 -10.61 -12.41 -16.22
C GLY A 69 -10.55 -13.04 -14.83
N TRP A 70 -10.86 -12.26 -13.78
CA TRP A 70 -10.96 -12.75 -12.40
C TRP A 70 -12.17 -13.69 -12.20
N GLN A 71 -11.92 -14.88 -11.64
CA GLN A 71 -12.94 -15.92 -11.47
C GLN A 71 -12.78 -16.74 -10.19
N ILE A 72 -13.89 -17.25 -9.65
CA ILE A 72 -13.92 -18.34 -8.66
C ILE A 72 -14.09 -19.65 -9.42
N GLN A 73 -13.13 -20.56 -9.28
CA GLN A 73 -13.27 -21.96 -9.70
C GLN A 73 -13.55 -22.83 -8.49
N TRP A 74 -14.41 -23.83 -8.64
CA TRP A 74 -14.81 -24.68 -7.52
C TRP A 74 -15.15 -26.10 -7.97
N ALA A 75 -14.93 -27.05 -7.06
CA ALA A 75 -15.29 -28.45 -7.23
C ALA A 75 -15.86 -29.03 -5.93
N SER A 76 -16.75 -30.00 -6.10
CA SER A 76 -17.49 -30.62 -5.02
C SER A 76 -17.59 -32.12 -5.28
N ASN A 77 -17.16 -32.92 -4.31
CA ASN A 77 -17.13 -34.39 -4.39
C ASN A 77 -16.42 -34.95 -5.65
N GLY A 78 -15.36 -34.27 -6.11
CA GLY A 78 -14.59 -34.66 -7.30
C GLY A 78 -15.23 -34.28 -8.64
N ILE A 79 -16.23 -33.39 -8.65
CA ILE A 79 -16.86 -32.84 -9.85
C ILE A 79 -16.66 -31.32 -9.88
N GLN A 80 -16.09 -30.80 -10.98
CA GLN A 80 -15.90 -29.37 -11.20
C GLN A 80 -17.23 -28.68 -11.56
N GLY A 81 -17.52 -27.55 -10.91
CA GLY A 81 -18.65 -26.69 -11.24
C GLY A 81 -18.30 -25.60 -12.26
N PRO A 82 -19.30 -24.86 -12.78
CA PRO A 82 -19.06 -23.73 -13.68
C PRO A 82 -18.33 -22.59 -12.94
N PRO A 83 -17.36 -21.91 -13.58
CA PRO A 83 -16.65 -20.79 -12.96
C PRO A 83 -17.58 -19.58 -12.78
N VAL A 84 -17.35 -18.82 -11.71
CA VAL A 84 -18.11 -17.61 -11.38
C VAL A 84 -17.21 -16.40 -11.56
N VAL A 85 -17.59 -15.46 -12.43
CA VAL A 85 -16.81 -14.25 -12.70
C VAL A 85 -17.01 -13.24 -11.57
N LEU A 86 -15.94 -12.58 -11.12
CA LEU A 86 -16.04 -11.60 -10.04
C LEU A 86 -16.80 -10.33 -10.49
N ASP A 87 -16.58 -9.80 -11.69
CA ASP A 87 -17.21 -8.55 -12.23
C ASP A 87 -17.15 -7.35 -11.27
N CYS A 88 -16.08 -6.54 -11.34
CA CYS A 88 -15.81 -5.43 -10.42
C CYS A 88 -16.34 -4.07 -10.88
N ARG A 89 -17.35 -4.03 -11.75
CA ARG A 89 -17.98 -2.75 -12.16
C ARG A 89 -18.57 -2.02 -10.94
N ASN A 90 -18.64 -0.68 -11.02
CA ASN A 90 -19.14 0.21 -9.97
C ASN A 90 -18.38 0.11 -8.63
N ASN A 91 -17.05 -0.01 -8.66
CA ASN A 91 -16.24 -0.07 -7.45
C ASN A 91 -16.58 -1.28 -6.54
N SER A 92 -17.03 -2.41 -7.08
CA SER A 92 -17.48 -3.57 -6.27
C SER A 92 -16.38 -4.52 -5.80
N CYS A 93 -15.11 -4.23 -6.10
CA CYS A 93 -13.93 -4.95 -5.62
C CYS A 93 -12.91 -3.95 -5.04
N GLN A 94 -13.32 -3.18 -4.03
CA GLN A 94 -12.39 -2.28 -3.31
C GLN A 94 -11.59 -3.04 -2.27
N ALA A 95 -10.41 -2.51 -1.95
CA ALA A 95 -9.66 -2.89 -0.77
C ALA A 95 -10.56 -2.84 0.48
N ASN A 96 -10.39 -3.82 1.35
CA ASN A 96 -11.13 -4.04 2.59
C ASN A 96 -12.63 -4.31 2.44
N ALA A 97 -13.09 -4.83 1.29
CA ALA A 97 -14.49 -5.18 1.06
C ALA A 97 -14.73 -6.70 1.02
N PHE A 98 -15.91 -7.14 1.46
CA PHE A 98 -16.39 -8.52 1.33
C PHE A 98 -17.38 -8.63 0.18
N ARG A 99 -17.42 -9.79 -0.47
CA ARG A 99 -18.40 -10.07 -1.53
C ARG A 99 -18.82 -11.52 -1.55
N VAL A 100 -20.13 -11.70 -1.58
CA VAL A 100 -20.78 -13.01 -1.51
C VAL A 100 -21.24 -13.41 -2.90
N PHE A 101 -20.88 -14.63 -3.29
CA PHE A 101 -21.28 -15.25 -4.54
C PHE A 101 -22.20 -16.42 -4.22
N HIS A 102 -23.38 -16.43 -4.83
CA HIS A 102 -24.40 -17.46 -4.61
C HIS A 102 -24.45 -18.45 -5.78
N GLY A 103 -25.04 -19.63 -5.55
CA GLY A 103 -25.34 -20.62 -6.60
C GLY A 103 -24.35 -21.78 -6.69
N PHE A 104 -23.58 -22.03 -5.64
CA PHE A 104 -22.68 -23.18 -5.54
C PHE A 104 -23.43 -24.42 -5.02
N THR A 105 -23.12 -25.60 -5.56
CA THR A 105 -23.70 -26.88 -5.12
C THR A 105 -22.64 -27.70 -4.38
N LEU A 106 -22.42 -27.37 -3.12
CA LEU A 106 -21.32 -27.88 -2.31
C LEU A 106 -21.73 -29.15 -1.55
N HIS A 107 -20.86 -30.15 -1.51
CA HIS A 107 -21.09 -31.41 -0.83
C HIS A 107 -20.17 -31.51 0.38
N PRO A 108 -20.67 -31.90 1.57
CA PRO A 108 -19.90 -31.87 2.81
C PRO A 108 -18.82 -32.96 2.94
N ASN A 109 -18.41 -33.60 1.84
CA ASN A 109 -17.40 -34.66 1.87
C ASN A 109 -16.04 -34.21 1.32
N HIS A 110 -16.06 -33.32 0.33
CA HIS A 110 -14.87 -32.85 -0.37
C HIS A 110 -15.22 -31.59 -1.15
N ILE A 111 -14.54 -30.49 -0.87
CA ILE A 111 -14.74 -29.18 -1.50
C ILE A 111 -13.37 -28.61 -1.87
N GLU A 112 -13.25 -28.04 -3.06
CA GLU A 112 -12.09 -27.30 -3.52
C GLU A 112 -12.58 -25.97 -4.11
N VAL A 113 -12.01 -24.85 -3.69
CA VAL A 113 -12.34 -23.51 -4.18
C VAL A 113 -11.04 -22.75 -4.42
N MET A 114 -10.90 -22.10 -5.56
CA MET A 114 -9.81 -21.16 -5.82
C MET A 114 -10.33 -19.87 -6.43
N VAL A 115 -9.66 -18.77 -6.11
CA VAL A 115 -9.76 -17.51 -6.84
C VAL A 115 -8.61 -17.49 -7.84
N THR A 116 -8.91 -17.25 -9.12
CA THR A 116 -7.92 -17.10 -10.18
C THR A 116 -7.94 -15.69 -10.75
N ALA A 117 -6.75 -15.13 -10.94
CA ALA A 117 -6.53 -13.87 -11.64
C ALA A 117 -6.43 -14.12 -13.17
N PRO A 118 -6.55 -13.06 -14.00
CA PRO A 118 -6.28 -13.14 -15.44
C PRO A 118 -4.86 -13.67 -15.69
N PRO A 119 -4.60 -14.34 -16.83
CA PRO A 119 -3.28 -14.87 -17.13
C PRO A 119 -2.24 -13.74 -17.23
N SER A 120 -1.10 -13.94 -16.55
CA SER A 120 0.11 -13.16 -16.77
C SER A 120 0.49 -13.18 -18.27
N PRO A 121 1.08 -12.10 -18.82
CA PRO A 121 1.48 -12.02 -20.24
C PRO A 121 2.40 -13.14 -20.74
N GLU A 122 2.96 -13.99 -19.86
CA GLU A 122 3.92 -15.04 -20.19
C GLU A 122 3.32 -16.42 -20.55
N GLY A 123 1.99 -16.55 -20.62
CA GLY A 123 1.35 -17.69 -21.30
C GLY A 123 1.06 -18.94 -20.47
N SER A 124 0.86 -18.82 -19.16
CA SER A 124 0.22 -19.87 -18.35
C SER A 124 -1.32 -19.78 -18.42
N ASN A 125 -2.02 -20.89 -18.11
CA ASN A 125 -3.45 -20.84 -17.77
C ASN A 125 -3.64 -19.95 -16.52
N ASN A 126 -4.87 -19.42 -16.30
CA ASN A 126 -5.26 -18.63 -15.12
C ASN A 126 -4.45 -19.00 -13.86
N SER A 127 -3.67 -18.06 -13.31
CA SER A 127 -2.85 -18.33 -12.12
C SER A 127 -3.67 -18.14 -10.84
N VAL A 128 -3.39 -18.96 -9.83
CA VAL A 128 -4.17 -19.04 -8.58
C VAL A 128 -3.71 -17.97 -7.60
N VAL A 129 -4.68 -17.24 -7.04
CA VAL A 129 -4.46 -16.17 -6.06
C VAL A 129 -4.62 -16.69 -4.63
N HIS A 130 -5.63 -17.53 -4.41
CA HIS A 130 -5.89 -18.19 -3.14
C HIS A 130 -6.69 -19.48 -3.39
N TYR A 131 -6.36 -20.56 -2.70
CA TYR A 131 -6.98 -21.88 -2.85
C TYR A 131 -7.29 -22.49 -1.49
N VAL A 132 -8.52 -22.98 -1.32
CA VAL A 132 -8.99 -23.68 -0.13
C VAL A 132 -9.46 -25.08 -0.53
N ARG A 133 -8.91 -26.10 0.12
CA ARG A 133 -9.30 -27.51 -0.04
C ARG A 133 -9.77 -28.07 1.28
N SER A 134 -10.94 -28.71 1.29
CA SER A 134 -11.52 -29.30 2.48
C SER A 134 -12.02 -30.73 2.26
N SER A 135 -11.82 -31.62 3.23
CA SER A 135 -12.38 -32.98 3.19
C SER A 135 -12.68 -33.62 4.54
N ASN A 136 -13.66 -34.53 4.50
CA ASN A 136 -14.15 -35.30 5.64
C ASN A 136 -13.26 -36.49 6.07
N ASN A 137 -12.18 -36.80 5.33
CA ASN A 137 -11.13 -37.73 5.73
C ASN A 137 -9.87 -37.60 4.86
N VAL A 138 -8.70 -37.89 5.45
CA VAL A 138 -7.36 -37.77 4.82
C VAL A 138 -7.21 -38.63 3.55
N ASN A 139 -7.93 -39.76 3.44
CA ASN A 139 -7.88 -40.64 2.27
C ASN A 139 -8.78 -40.17 1.10
N SER A 140 -9.77 -39.31 1.35
CA SER A 140 -10.67 -38.75 0.35
C SER A 140 -9.99 -37.66 -0.46
N ILE A 141 -9.10 -36.89 0.16
CA ILE A 141 -8.34 -35.81 -0.50
C ILE A 141 -7.54 -36.34 -1.67
N LYS A 142 -6.73 -37.37 -1.46
CA LYS A 142 -5.88 -37.91 -2.54
C LYS A 142 -6.67 -38.55 -3.69
N ASN A 143 -7.86 -39.08 -3.40
CA ASN A 143 -8.67 -39.83 -4.38
C ASN A 143 -9.71 -38.97 -5.12
N LYS A 144 -10.04 -37.77 -4.62
CA LYS A 144 -11.06 -36.87 -5.21
C LYS A 144 -10.55 -35.48 -5.58
N GLN A 145 -9.27 -35.19 -5.31
CA GLN A 145 -8.62 -33.94 -5.69
C GLN A 145 -8.63 -33.73 -7.20
N ILE A 146 -8.97 -32.52 -7.63
CA ILE A 146 -8.97 -32.12 -9.04
C ILE A 146 -7.76 -31.26 -9.39
N TRP A 147 -7.35 -30.34 -8.50
CA TRP A 147 -6.25 -29.41 -8.74
C TRP A 147 -5.03 -29.68 -7.88
N ILE A 148 -3.83 -29.44 -8.42
CA ILE A 148 -2.58 -29.32 -7.66
C ILE A 148 -2.18 -27.84 -7.75
N VAL A 149 -1.91 -27.23 -6.60
CA VAL A 149 -1.61 -25.79 -6.47
C VAL A 149 -0.42 -25.65 -5.52
N ASP A 150 0.40 -24.63 -5.72
CA ASP A 150 1.53 -24.26 -4.84
C ASP A 150 1.08 -24.04 -3.38
N ASP A 151 1.84 -24.58 -2.43
CA ASP A 151 1.57 -24.51 -0.99
C ASP A 151 1.51 -23.06 -0.45
N SER A 152 2.11 -22.09 -1.12
CA SER A 152 2.14 -20.67 -0.71
C SER A 152 0.79 -19.95 -0.81
N VAL A 153 -0.13 -20.46 -1.65
CA VAL A 153 -1.49 -19.92 -1.84
C VAL A 153 -2.57 -20.92 -1.43
N ALA A 154 -2.17 -22.13 -1.03
CA ALA A 154 -3.05 -23.23 -0.71
C ALA A 154 -3.30 -23.36 0.79
N THR A 155 -4.56 -23.61 1.13
CA THR A 155 -4.98 -23.88 2.50
C THR A 155 -5.78 -25.17 2.59
N ASP A 156 -5.29 -26.10 3.41
CA ASP A 156 -5.91 -27.41 3.60
C ASP A 156 -6.71 -27.50 4.91
N VAL A 157 -7.94 -27.99 4.80
CA VAL A 157 -8.87 -28.18 5.91
C VAL A 157 -9.22 -29.66 6.04
N PHE A 158 -8.86 -30.27 7.17
CA PHE A 158 -9.10 -31.70 7.42
C PHE A 158 -9.97 -31.90 8.66
N LYS A 159 -11.11 -32.56 8.52
CA LYS A 159 -11.94 -32.97 9.67
C LYS A 159 -12.51 -34.36 9.49
N ASN A 160 -12.58 -35.15 10.56
CA ASN A 160 -13.12 -36.50 10.51
C ASN A 160 -14.65 -36.45 10.76
N GLY A 161 -15.48 -36.58 9.72
CA GLY A 161 -16.95 -36.41 9.80
C GLY A 161 -17.49 -35.47 8.71
N SER A 162 -18.82 -35.30 8.61
CA SER A 162 -19.42 -34.37 7.62
C SER A 162 -18.87 -32.96 7.80
N LEU A 163 -18.39 -32.33 6.73
CA LEU A 163 -17.99 -30.93 6.75
C LEU A 163 -19.23 -30.05 7.02
N GLU A 164 -19.03 -29.02 7.84
CA GLU A 164 -19.96 -27.90 8.09
C GLU A 164 -19.36 -26.63 7.44
N ASN A 165 -19.98 -25.45 7.59
CA ASN A 165 -19.48 -24.19 7.03
C ASN A 165 -18.03 -23.90 7.45
N ILE A 166 -17.26 -23.33 6.52
CA ILE A 166 -15.80 -23.13 6.63
C ILE A 166 -15.51 -21.62 6.54
N CYS A 167 -14.85 -21.05 7.54
CA CYS A 167 -14.47 -19.62 7.56
C CYS A 167 -12.98 -19.41 7.87
N ALA A 168 -12.43 -18.28 7.42
CA ALA A 168 -11.12 -17.76 7.80
C ALA A 168 -11.18 -16.29 8.23
N LYS A 169 -10.09 -15.78 8.80
CA LYS A 169 -9.90 -14.35 9.01
C LYS A 169 -9.62 -13.63 7.68
N PRO A 170 -9.84 -12.30 7.60
CA PRO A 170 -9.52 -11.50 6.41
C PRO A 170 -8.04 -11.56 6.01
N ASP A 171 -7.15 -11.93 6.94
CA ASP A 171 -5.73 -12.15 6.69
C ASP A 171 -5.38 -13.58 6.21
N GLY A 172 -6.38 -14.43 5.95
CA GLY A 172 -6.18 -15.84 5.56
C GLY A 172 -5.68 -16.75 6.67
N SER A 173 -5.44 -16.22 7.86
CA SER A 173 -5.14 -17.05 9.01
C SER A 173 -6.43 -17.68 9.53
N ALA A 174 -6.32 -18.90 10.03
CA ALA A 174 -7.45 -19.60 10.62
C ALA A 174 -7.80 -18.96 11.98
N LEU A 175 -9.10 -18.94 12.32
CA LEU A 175 -9.58 -18.47 13.63
C LEU A 175 -9.11 -19.39 14.77
N ASP A 176 -8.77 -20.64 14.47
CA ASP A 176 -8.13 -21.61 15.36
C ASP A 176 -7.07 -22.42 14.58
N SER A 177 -6.22 -23.19 15.27
CA SER A 177 -5.13 -23.99 14.68
C SER A 177 -5.55 -25.05 13.64
N ASP A 178 -6.86 -25.24 13.44
CA ASP A 178 -7.50 -25.93 12.33
C ASP A 178 -8.65 -25.02 11.83
N TRP A 179 -8.90 -24.91 10.51
CA TRP A 179 -10.08 -24.23 9.95
C TRP A 179 -11.37 -24.92 10.44
N GLU A 180 -11.84 -24.58 11.63
CA GLU A 180 -13.03 -25.16 12.24
C GLU A 180 -14.24 -24.23 12.13
N ARG A 181 -15.40 -24.88 12.22
CA ARG A 181 -16.78 -24.37 12.26
C ARG A 181 -16.91 -22.93 12.79
N CYS A 182 -17.47 -22.06 11.95
CA CYS A 182 -17.93 -20.72 12.28
C CYS A 182 -19.46 -20.65 12.17
N GLU A 183 -20.08 -19.67 12.85
CA GLU A 183 -21.41 -19.21 12.45
C GLU A 183 -21.25 -18.34 11.20
N PRO A 184 -22.06 -18.54 10.15
CA PRO A 184 -21.92 -17.81 8.89
C PRO A 184 -22.16 -16.31 9.08
N THR A 185 -21.33 -15.47 8.45
CA THR A 185 -21.48 -14.02 8.51
C THR A 185 -21.45 -13.39 7.13
N GLU A 186 -22.56 -13.55 6.40
CA GLU A 186 -22.72 -12.99 5.05
C GLU A 186 -22.42 -11.48 5.02
N GLY A 187 -21.40 -11.10 4.27
CA GLY A 187 -20.97 -9.72 4.03
C GLY A 187 -20.02 -9.15 5.08
N SER A 188 -19.43 -9.94 5.98
CA SER A 188 -18.58 -9.41 7.06
C SER A 188 -17.36 -10.25 7.44
N SER A 189 -16.47 -9.66 8.23
CA SER A 189 -15.32 -10.36 8.81
C SER A 189 -15.77 -11.42 9.83
N ASN A 190 -15.18 -12.61 9.73
CA ASN A 190 -15.36 -13.67 10.72
C ASN A 190 -14.59 -13.41 12.03
N ASP A 191 -13.86 -12.28 12.13
CA ASP A 191 -13.08 -11.87 13.31
C ASP A 191 -13.94 -11.21 14.41
N GLY A 192 -15.27 -11.25 14.28
CA GLY A 192 -16.20 -10.59 15.21
C GLY A 192 -16.10 -9.06 15.20
N GLY A 193 -15.38 -8.49 14.22
CA GLY A 193 -15.21 -7.05 14.02
C GLY A 193 -16.05 -6.56 12.85
N GLU A 194 -16.85 -5.54 13.10
CA GLU A 194 -17.67 -4.88 12.08
C GLU A 194 -16.85 -4.41 10.88
N THR A 195 -17.36 -4.65 9.67
CA THR A 195 -16.85 -4.05 8.44
C THR A 195 -16.88 -2.53 8.55
N PRO A 196 -15.74 -1.82 8.40
CA PRO A 196 -15.73 -0.37 8.44
C PRO A 196 -16.59 0.19 7.31
N GLU A 197 -17.58 1.01 7.66
CA GLU A 197 -18.35 1.79 6.69
C GLU A 197 -17.43 2.82 6.01
N PRO A 198 -17.71 3.24 4.76
CA PRO A 198 -16.98 4.34 4.13
C PRO A 198 -16.94 5.56 5.07
N PRO A 199 -15.79 6.22 5.26
CA PRO A 199 -15.71 7.37 6.14
C PRO A 199 -16.63 8.47 5.63
N TYR A 200 -17.55 8.90 6.48
CA TYR A 200 -18.51 9.95 6.19
C TYR A 200 -18.65 10.83 7.42
N ILE A 201 -18.59 12.14 7.20
CA ILE A 201 -18.85 13.14 8.20
C ILE A 201 -19.64 14.29 7.55
N HIS A 202 -20.77 14.63 8.14
CA HIS A 202 -21.62 15.72 7.69
C HIS A 202 -22.20 16.46 8.88
N PHE A 203 -22.07 17.78 8.91
CA PHE A 203 -22.52 18.60 10.03
C PHE A 203 -23.13 19.90 9.53
N GLY A 204 -23.95 20.52 10.37
CA GLY A 204 -24.60 21.77 10.03
C GLY A 204 -25.56 22.22 11.11
N ARG A 205 -26.37 23.24 10.77
CA ARG A 205 -27.50 23.71 11.57
C ARG A 205 -28.78 23.56 10.77
N VAL A 206 -29.82 23.04 11.41
CA VAL A 206 -31.15 22.91 10.81
C VAL A 206 -32.17 23.70 11.60
N ASN A 207 -33.05 24.41 10.90
CA ASN A 207 -34.16 25.16 11.51
C ASN A 207 -35.40 24.26 11.63
N LEU A 208 -36.08 24.32 12.77
CA LEU A 208 -37.27 23.54 13.05
C LEU A 208 -38.51 24.33 12.61
N SER A 209 -39.33 23.74 11.74
CA SER A 209 -40.63 24.27 11.34
C SER A 209 -41.73 23.52 12.09
N GLY A 210 -42.47 24.21 12.97
CA GLY A 210 -43.48 23.56 13.80
C GLY A 210 -42.90 22.49 14.73
N GLY A 211 -41.65 22.68 15.19
CA GLY A 211 -40.96 21.73 16.07
C GLY A 211 -40.38 20.50 15.38
N THR A 212 -40.34 20.44 14.05
CA THR A 212 -39.76 19.30 13.30
C THR A 212 -38.81 19.80 12.21
N ALA A 213 -37.77 19.02 11.92
CA ALA A 213 -36.87 19.24 10.80
C ALA A 213 -36.42 17.93 10.16
N THR A 214 -35.98 17.99 8.90
CA THR A 214 -35.37 16.86 8.20
C THR A 214 -33.94 17.20 7.82
N ILE A 215 -32.99 16.35 8.22
CA ILE A 215 -31.57 16.40 7.88
C ILE A 215 -31.35 15.42 6.73
N GLN A 216 -30.69 15.87 5.65
CA GLN A 216 -30.35 15.03 4.50
C GLN A 216 -28.89 14.55 4.62
N PHE A 217 -28.58 13.39 4.05
CA PHE A 217 -27.23 12.80 4.05
C PHE A 217 -26.66 12.80 2.62
N PRO A 218 -26.26 13.97 2.08
CA PRO A 218 -25.78 14.06 0.70
C PRO A 218 -24.47 13.29 0.52
N GLY A 219 -24.37 12.49 -0.55
CA GLY A 219 -23.16 11.73 -0.86
C GLY A 219 -22.91 10.52 0.04
N TYR A 220 -23.81 10.21 0.98
CA TYR A 220 -23.70 9.00 1.79
C TYR A 220 -23.90 7.73 0.95
N THR A 221 -22.92 6.83 0.98
CA THR A 221 -22.91 5.58 0.21
C THR A 221 -22.81 4.33 1.09
N GLY A 222 -22.80 4.50 2.41
CA GLY A 222 -22.68 3.40 3.37
C GLY A 222 -23.91 2.48 3.41
N THR A 223 -23.66 1.25 3.85
CA THR A 223 -24.67 0.20 3.93
C THR A 223 -25.47 0.25 5.23
N ARG A 224 -24.84 0.67 6.33
CA ARG A 224 -25.48 0.92 7.62
C ARG A 224 -26.15 2.29 7.66
N VAL A 225 -26.99 2.52 8.67
CA VAL A 225 -27.55 3.83 8.95
C VAL A 225 -26.46 4.67 9.64
N PRO A 226 -26.14 5.89 9.19
CA PRO A 226 -25.12 6.69 9.86
C PRO A 226 -25.63 7.19 11.21
N LEU A 227 -24.70 7.50 12.11
CA LEU A 227 -24.98 7.92 13.48
C LEU A 227 -25.18 9.44 13.51
N LEU A 228 -26.28 9.89 14.13
CA LEU A 228 -26.63 11.30 14.23
C LEU A 228 -26.52 11.76 15.69
N PHE A 229 -25.84 12.88 15.92
CA PHE A 229 -25.69 13.57 17.20
C PHE A 229 -26.32 14.95 17.11
N LEU A 230 -27.04 15.37 18.15
CA LEU A 230 -27.81 16.61 18.16
C LEU A 230 -27.39 17.51 19.33
N MET A 231 -27.33 18.82 19.08
CA MET A 231 -27.10 19.80 20.14
C MET A 231 -28.23 20.83 20.20
N PRO A 232 -29.24 20.62 21.06
CA PRO A 232 -30.29 21.59 21.27
C PRO A 232 -29.80 22.82 22.07
N PRO A 233 -30.07 24.05 21.60
CA PRO A 233 -29.70 25.27 22.31
C PRO A 233 -30.72 25.62 23.41
N ILE A 234 -30.32 26.49 24.34
CA ILE A 234 -31.20 27.23 25.26
C ILE A 234 -31.25 28.69 24.79
N ASP A 235 -32.44 29.30 24.73
CA ASP A 235 -32.55 30.75 24.54
C ASP A 235 -32.23 31.44 25.85
N ARG A 236 -30.97 31.84 25.96
CA ARG A 236 -30.43 32.52 27.11
C ARG A 236 -31.12 33.86 27.40
N GLU A 237 -31.74 34.50 26.42
CA GLU A 237 -32.46 35.76 26.62
C GLU A 237 -33.87 35.54 27.19
N ASN A 238 -34.37 34.30 27.21
CA ASN A 238 -35.71 33.95 27.66
C ASN A 238 -35.77 32.74 28.62
N LEU A 239 -34.78 32.59 29.51
CA LEU A 239 -34.72 31.45 30.44
C LEU A 239 -36.00 31.20 31.27
N PRO A 240 -36.70 32.20 31.84
CA PRO A 240 -37.90 31.97 32.64
C PRO A 240 -39.12 31.54 31.80
N GLY A 241 -39.11 31.81 30.48
CA GLY A 241 -40.22 31.54 29.58
C GLY A 241 -40.07 30.24 28.78
N GLN A 242 -38.96 29.52 28.92
CA GLN A 242 -38.70 28.29 28.19
C GLN A 242 -38.93 27.05 29.06
N PRO A 243 -39.78 26.09 28.62
CA PRO A 243 -39.88 24.80 29.28
C PRO A 243 -38.61 23.94 29.09
N PRO A 244 -38.39 22.95 29.95
CA PRO A 244 -37.45 21.86 29.69
C PRO A 244 -37.70 21.25 28.32
N ALA A 245 -36.65 21.13 27.53
CA ALA A 245 -36.76 20.70 26.14
C ALA A 245 -35.48 20.01 25.66
N SER A 246 -35.66 19.08 24.74
CA SER A 246 -34.60 18.50 23.92
C SER A 246 -35.13 18.27 22.50
N VAL A 247 -34.33 17.63 21.67
CA VAL A 247 -34.72 17.22 20.32
C VAL A 247 -34.38 15.75 20.17
N ARG A 248 -35.31 14.98 19.63
CA ARG A 248 -35.13 13.53 19.42
C ARG A 248 -35.07 13.18 17.95
N ILE A 249 -34.38 12.09 17.64
CA ILE A 249 -34.42 11.44 16.33
C ILE A 249 -35.77 10.70 16.22
N ALA A 250 -36.69 11.23 15.42
CA ALA A 250 -37.99 10.61 15.20
C ALA A 250 -37.93 9.43 14.23
N SER A 251 -37.03 9.50 13.24
CA SER A 251 -36.72 8.42 12.31
C SER A 251 -35.38 8.69 11.63
N ILE A 252 -34.59 7.66 11.35
CA ILE A 252 -33.33 7.78 10.62
C ILE A 252 -33.17 6.61 9.64
N ASN A 253 -32.59 6.88 8.47
CA ASN A 253 -32.21 5.90 7.46
C ASN A 253 -31.00 6.42 6.65
N ASN A 254 -30.47 5.65 5.71
CA ASN A 254 -29.25 6.00 4.96
C ASN A 254 -29.38 7.27 4.07
N ARG A 255 -30.54 7.92 3.97
CA ARG A 255 -30.70 9.14 3.16
C ARG A 255 -30.98 10.39 3.99
N SER A 256 -31.64 10.22 5.13
CA SER A 256 -32.11 11.35 5.93
C SER A 256 -32.51 10.92 7.33
N ALA A 257 -32.50 11.89 8.25
CA ALA A 257 -33.14 11.80 9.55
C ALA A 257 -34.24 12.85 9.69
N THR A 258 -35.32 12.51 10.39
CA THR A 258 -36.31 13.46 10.87
C THR A 258 -36.11 13.64 12.37
N ILE A 259 -35.98 14.89 12.80
CA ILE A 259 -35.83 15.26 14.20
C ILE A 259 -37.04 16.06 14.68
N THR A 260 -37.44 15.89 15.93
CA THR A 260 -38.62 16.55 16.50
C THR A 260 -38.30 17.08 17.90
N SER A 261 -38.69 18.33 18.16
CA SER A 261 -38.61 18.93 19.50
C SER A 261 -39.46 18.13 20.48
N TRP A 262 -38.91 17.89 21.65
CA TRP A 262 -39.47 16.98 22.65
C TRP A 262 -39.24 17.54 24.05
N GLY A 263 -40.07 17.16 25.00
CA GLY A 263 -39.98 17.61 26.37
C GLY A 263 -40.77 16.68 27.30
N PRO A 264 -40.52 16.74 28.62
CA PRO A 264 -41.13 15.88 29.64
C PRO A 264 -42.67 15.82 29.60
N ASP A 265 -43.33 16.92 29.21
CA ASP A 265 -44.79 17.03 29.18
C ASP A 265 -45.44 16.51 27.87
N GLY A 266 -44.66 15.98 26.92
CA GLY A 266 -45.18 15.31 25.71
C GLY A 266 -45.80 16.21 24.61
N GLY A 267 -45.55 17.53 24.63
CA GLY A 267 -46.02 18.49 23.61
C GLY A 267 -45.15 18.56 22.35
N SER A 268 -45.65 19.19 21.26
CA SER A 268 -44.94 19.26 19.96
C SER A 268 -44.33 20.64 19.61
N SER A 269 -44.01 21.48 20.59
CA SER A 269 -43.32 22.76 20.35
C SER A 269 -42.76 23.33 21.66
N HIS A 270 -41.47 23.15 21.90
CA HIS A 270 -40.81 23.57 23.14
C HIS A 270 -39.82 24.74 22.97
N GLY A 271 -40.01 25.57 21.94
CA GLY A 271 -39.23 26.82 21.76
C GLY A 271 -37.77 26.62 21.32
N ILE A 272 -37.49 25.53 20.58
CA ILE A 272 -36.21 25.29 19.92
C ILE A 272 -36.37 25.61 18.43
N ASP A 273 -35.75 26.70 17.98
CA ASP A 273 -35.88 27.18 16.60
C ASP A 273 -34.85 26.55 15.64
N SER A 274 -33.69 26.16 16.15
CA SER A 274 -32.61 25.53 15.37
C SER A 274 -31.77 24.58 16.21
N VAL A 275 -31.13 23.61 15.56
CA VAL A 275 -30.31 22.57 16.19
C VAL A 275 -29.05 22.35 15.37
N ASP A 276 -27.90 22.27 16.05
CA ASP A 276 -26.66 21.80 15.42
C ASP A 276 -26.67 20.28 15.36
N PHE A 277 -26.27 19.72 14.22
CA PHE A 277 -26.26 18.29 13.98
C PHE A 277 -24.89 17.82 13.47
N LEU A 278 -24.51 16.60 13.83
CA LEU A 278 -23.33 15.89 13.34
C LEU A 278 -23.74 14.47 12.94
N VAL A 279 -23.42 14.08 11.72
CA VAL A 279 -23.66 12.76 11.15
C VAL A 279 -22.32 12.13 10.85
N VAL A 280 -22.07 10.93 11.37
CA VAL A 280 -20.82 10.19 11.17
C VAL A 280 -21.11 8.73 10.86
N THR A 281 -20.21 8.07 10.13
CA THR A 281 -20.21 6.61 10.05
C THR A 281 -19.60 5.96 11.28
N GLU A 282 -20.13 4.78 11.60
CA GLU A 282 -19.53 3.87 12.57
C GLU A 282 -18.13 3.43 12.11
N GLY A 283 -17.21 3.32 13.07
CA GLY A 283 -15.79 3.02 12.84
C GLY A 283 -14.85 4.17 13.22
N VAL A 284 -13.57 3.99 12.88
CA VAL A 284 -12.49 4.95 13.16
C VAL A 284 -12.26 5.84 11.93
N GLN A 285 -12.23 7.16 12.14
CA GLN A 285 -11.88 8.14 11.12
C GLN A 285 -10.74 9.03 11.62
N SER A 286 -9.88 9.47 10.70
CA SER A 286 -8.76 10.35 11.01
C SER A 286 -8.70 11.51 10.03
N PHE A 287 -8.45 12.71 10.54
CA PHE A 287 -8.36 13.94 9.76
C PHE A 287 -6.96 14.53 9.86
N GLN A 288 -6.43 14.93 8.71
CA GLN A 288 -5.06 15.36 8.53
C GLN A 288 -4.97 16.87 8.31
N ASP A 289 -3.86 17.48 8.71
CA ASP A 289 -3.53 18.86 8.32
C ASP A 289 -3.06 18.95 6.85
N LEU A 290 -2.77 20.17 6.36
CA LEU A 290 -2.26 20.38 4.98
C LEU A 290 -0.93 19.66 4.68
N ASN A 291 -0.22 19.18 5.71
CA ASN A 291 1.02 18.43 5.55
C ASN A 291 0.79 16.91 5.63
N GLY A 292 -0.46 16.44 5.60
CA GLY A 292 -0.82 15.02 5.68
C GLY A 292 -0.63 14.40 7.07
N THR A 293 -0.40 15.20 8.12
CA THR A 293 -0.25 14.68 9.49
C THR A 293 -1.61 14.54 10.16
N THR A 294 -1.95 13.35 10.67
CA THR A 294 -3.17 13.15 11.46
C THR A 294 -3.15 14.01 12.72
N ARG A 295 -4.17 14.87 12.88
CA ARG A 295 -4.31 15.77 14.05
C ARG A 295 -5.58 15.55 14.84
N VAL A 296 -6.59 14.96 14.23
CA VAL A 296 -7.87 14.64 14.87
C VAL A 296 -8.22 13.21 14.53
N VAL A 297 -8.58 12.43 15.55
CA VAL A 297 -9.05 11.05 15.40
C VAL A 297 -10.40 10.93 16.09
N LEU A 298 -11.35 10.30 15.41
CA LEU A 298 -12.62 9.94 16.01
C LEU A 298 -12.90 8.45 15.83
N GLU A 299 -13.67 7.90 16.76
CA GLU A 299 -14.21 6.56 16.73
C GLU A 299 -15.68 6.64 17.14
N ALA A 300 -16.56 6.10 16.30
CA ALA A 300 -17.99 6.10 16.55
C ALA A 300 -18.53 4.67 16.51
N GLY A 301 -19.56 4.40 17.31
CA GLY A 301 -20.22 3.10 17.32
C GLY A 301 -21.57 3.13 18.01
N THR A 302 -22.19 1.96 18.10
CA THR A 302 -23.48 1.79 18.78
C THR A 302 -23.41 0.78 19.92
N ILE A 303 -24.36 0.88 20.85
CA ILE A 303 -24.68 -0.15 21.84
C ILE A 303 -26.20 -0.28 21.96
N GLU A 304 -26.68 -1.49 22.19
CA GLU A 304 -28.07 -1.75 22.57
C GLU A 304 -28.12 -1.88 24.09
N THR A 305 -28.89 -1.01 24.74
CA THR A 305 -29.02 -1.03 26.20
C THR A 305 -30.36 -0.45 26.64
N CYS A 306 -30.92 -1.00 27.72
CA CYS A 306 -32.00 -0.38 28.46
C CYS A 306 -31.63 -0.03 29.90
N ASP A 307 -30.36 -0.19 30.28
CA ASP A 307 -29.86 0.16 31.61
C ASP A 307 -29.95 1.67 31.82
N TYR A 308 -30.52 2.06 32.96
CA TYR A 308 -30.99 3.43 33.14
C TYR A 308 -30.71 3.96 34.53
N LYS A 309 -30.73 5.29 34.65
CA LYS A 309 -30.74 5.99 35.94
C LYS A 309 -31.77 7.12 35.91
N GLY A 310 -32.56 7.22 36.97
CA GLY A 310 -33.61 8.23 37.11
C GLY A 310 -34.29 8.12 38.47
N ARG A 311 -34.78 9.24 39.00
CA ARG A 311 -35.30 9.34 40.39
C ARG A 311 -36.64 8.61 40.56
N ASN A 312 -37.52 8.71 39.57
CA ASN A 312 -38.87 8.11 39.60
C ASN A 312 -39.09 7.04 38.51
N SER A 313 -38.04 6.62 37.81
CA SER A 313 -38.07 5.56 36.78
C SER A 313 -38.09 4.17 37.45
N SER A 314 -38.99 3.29 37.02
CA SER A 314 -39.62 2.28 37.90
C SER A 314 -38.73 1.15 38.46
N ASP A 315 -38.70 1.00 39.78
CA ASP A 315 -38.26 -0.21 40.53
C ASP A 315 -39.38 -1.29 40.53
N THR A 316 -39.91 -1.62 39.34
CA THR A 316 -40.98 -2.61 39.21
C THR A 316 -40.40 -4.02 39.04
N TRP A 317 -40.95 -4.99 39.79
CA TRP A 317 -40.58 -6.41 39.77
C TRP A 317 -40.77 -7.11 38.38
N PHE A 318 -41.09 -6.34 37.35
CA PHE A 318 -41.40 -6.78 35.99
C PHE A 318 -40.55 -6.09 34.90
N SER A 319 -39.71 -5.11 35.24
CA SER A 319 -38.78 -4.51 34.27
C SER A 319 -37.58 -5.44 34.03
N PRO A 320 -37.24 -5.79 32.78
CA PRO A 320 -36.01 -6.53 32.46
C PRO A 320 -34.74 -5.66 32.55
N CYS A 321 -34.88 -4.33 32.68
CA CYS A 321 -33.80 -3.35 32.64
C CYS A 321 -33.30 -2.96 34.03
N TYR A 322 -31.99 -2.75 34.19
CA TYR A 322 -31.40 -2.49 35.51
C TYR A 322 -31.32 -1.00 35.84
N GLN A 323 -31.91 -0.60 36.97
CA GLN A 323 -31.76 0.74 37.55
C GLN A 323 -30.35 0.93 38.12
N ASP A 324 -29.82 2.15 38.01
CA ASP A 324 -28.50 2.58 38.52
C ASP A 324 -27.31 1.82 37.91
N GLN A 325 -27.49 1.16 36.75
CA GLN A 325 -26.43 0.51 35.98
C GLN A 325 -26.15 1.24 34.67
N SER A 326 -25.00 1.00 34.07
CA SER A 326 -24.60 1.48 32.75
C SER A 326 -23.66 0.48 32.10
N ASP A 327 -23.81 0.29 30.80
CA ASP A 327 -23.01 -0.65 30.03
C ASP A 327 -21.66 -0.05 29.65
N TRP A 328 -20.61 -0.84 29.80
CA TRP A 328 -19.26 -0.46 29.42
C TRP A 328 -19.04 -0.65 27.92
N VAL A 329 -18.62 0.41 27.24
CA VAL A 329 -18.12 0.38 25.87
C VAL A 329 -16.61 0.56 25.89
N GLU A 330 -15.89 -0.39 25.31
CA GLU A 330 -14.43 -0.30 25.10
C GLU A 330 -14.13 0.33 23.74
N PHE A 331 -13.20 1.29 23.71
CA PHE A 331 -12.72 1.90 22.46
C PHE A 331 -11.69 0.99 21.79
N ARG A 332 -11.79 0.86 20.47
CA ARG A 332 -10.83 0.10 19.65
C ARG A 332 -9.54 0.88 19.43
N ASN A 333 -9.60 2.21 19.47
CA ASN A 333 -8.44 3.10 19.38
C ASN A 333 -7.94 3.57 20.76
N GLY A 334 -6.63 3.71 20.91
CA GLY A 334 -6.03 4.28 22.12
C GLY A 334 -6.09 5.80 22.12
N PHE A 335 -6.94 6.38 22.95
CA PHE A 335 -7.05 7.84 23.10
C PHE A 335 -6.16 8.40 24.23
N GLY A 336 -5.87 9.69 24.18
CA GLY A 336 -5.15 10.47 25.18
C GLY A 336 -6.06 11.24 26.13
N VAL A 337 -5.46 12.16 26.91
CA VAL A 337 -6.13 12.81 28.05
C VAL A 337 -7.18 13.86 27.66
N ASP A 338 -7.12 14.39 26.44
CA ASP A 338 -8.04 15.43 25.93
C ASP A 338 -9.28 14.86 25.23
N LEU A 339 -9.53 13.54 25.36
CA LEU A 339 -10.66 12.82 24.78
C LEU A 339 -12.03 13.44 25.16
N ALA A 340 -12.82 13.82 24.16
CA ALA A 340 -14.23 14.14 24.29
C ALA A 340 -15.09 12.92 23.91
N VAL A 341 -16.19 12.71 24.64
CA VAL A 341 -17.19 11.66 24.35
C VAL A 341 -18.57 12.27 24.21
N LEU A 342 -19.29 11.92 23.13
CA LEU A 342 -20.70 12.26 22.92
C LEU A 342 -21.55 10.99 22.90
N ALA A 343 -22.82 11.11 23.30
CA ALA A 343 -23.80 10.02 23.24
C ALA A 343 -25.17 10.55 22.80
N GLU A 344 -25.87 9.82 21.93
CA GLU A 344 -27.19 10.20 21.39
C GLU A 344 -28.06 8.96 21.13
N LEU A 345 -29.35 9.01 21.49
CA LEU A 345 -30.28 7.92 21.17
C LEU A 345 -30.61 7.91 19.68
N GLN A 346 -30.42 6.74 19.05
CA GLN A 346 -30.78 6.49 17.66
C GLN A 346 -32.17 5.84 17.53
N SER A 347 -32.67 5.20 18.61
CA SER A 347 -34.01 4.61 18.67
C SER A 347 -34.82 5.11 19.87
N TYR A 348 -36.13 4.89 19.80
CA TYR A 348 -37.08 5.22 20.87
C TYR A 348 -38.19 4.17 20.96
N ARG A 349 -37.80 2.91 21.18
CA ARG A 349 -38.69 1.74 21.24
C ARG A 349 -39.58 1.73 22.50
N ASN A 350 -39.17 2.41 23.57
CA ASN A 350 -39.94 2.52 24.81
C ASN A 350 -41.01 3.64 24.78
N LEU A 351 -41.14 4.40 23.69
CA LEU A 351 -42.19 5.41 23.53
C LEU A 351 -43.58 4.78 23.46
N GLY A 352 -44.40 4.99 24.49
CA GLY A 352 -45.81 4.53 24.54
C GLY A 352 -46.17 3.68 25.76
N PHE A 353 -45.19 3.26 26.55
CA PHE A 353 -45.35 2.39 27.74
C PHE A 353 -45.27 3.15 29.08
N THR A 354 -45.78 4.38 29.18
CA THR A 354 -45.54 5.31 30.32
C THR A 354 -44.10 5.83 30.44
N ALA A 355 -43.38 5.96 29.31
CA ALA A 355 -42.11 6.69 29.21
C ALA A 355 -42.31 8.06 28.51
N PRO A 356 -42.49 9.17 29.24
CA PRO A 356 -42.74 10.50 28.68
C PRO A 356 -41.50 11.12 28.05
N PHE A 357 -40.32 10.90 28.65
CA PHE A 357 -39.07 11.57 28.27
C PHE A 357 -37.85 10.89 28.89
N TYR A 358 -36.84 10.61 28.05
CA TYR A 358 -35.54 10.09 28.45
C TYR A 358 -34.49 10.45 27.41
N THR A 359 -33.22 10.53 27.81
CA THR A 359 -32.09 10.91 26.94
C THR A 359 -30.91 9.96 27.10
N ALA A 360 -29.84 10.15 26.32
CA ALA A 360 -28.64 9.34 26.44
C ALA A 360 -27.84 9.83 27.64
N ARG A 361 -27.37 8.89 28.46
CA ARG A 361 -26.41 9.13 29.53
C ARG A 361 -25.07 8.60 29.09
N SER A 362 -24.04 9.42 29.26
CA SER A 362 -22.66 8.95 29.33
C SER A 362 -22.05 9.37 30.68
N GLU A 363 -21.32 8.45 31.30
CA GLU A 363 -20.64 8.67 32.56
C GLU A 363 -19.28 7.95 32.59
N LEU A 364 -18.38 8.40 33.47
CA LEU A 364 -17.10 7.71 33.72
C LEU A 364 -16.30 7.44 32.43
N ALA A 365 -16.17 8.44 31.55
CA ALA A 365 -15.36 8.29 30.34
C ALA A 365 -13.86 8.25 30.66
N TYR A 366 -13.20 7.17 30.25
CA TYR A 366 -11.75 6.95 30.32
C TYR A 366 -11.16 6.98 28.92
N THR A 367 -9.83 6.95 28.80
CA THR A 367 -9.13 6.90 27.51
C THR A 367 -9.33 5.59 26.74
N SER A 368 -9.84 4.55 27.40
CA SER A 368 -10.06 3.21 26.84
C SER A 368 -11.54 2.86 26.68
N GLY A 369 -12.47 3.71 27.11
CA GLY A 369 -13.89 3.42 27.02
C GLY A 369 -14.78 4.36 27.84
N VAL A 370 -16.08 4.13 27.80
CA VAL A 370 -17.10 4.94 28.49
C VAL A 370 -18.26 4.08 28.97
N HIS A 371 -18.90 4.48 30.08
CA HIS A 371 -20.16 3.88 30.50
C HIS A 371 -21.35 4.61 29.88
N LEU A 372 -22.28 3.87 29.26
CA LEU A 372 -23.46 4.39 28.57
C LEU A 372 -24.75 3.79 29.13
N GLY A 373 -25.84 4.53 29.01
CA GLY A 373 -27.19 4.04 29.34
C GLY A 373 -28.24 5.13 29.15
N LEU A 374 -29.44 4.92 29.67
CA LEU A 374 -30.55 5.85 29.58
C LEU A 374 -30.60 6.80 30.79
N GLU A 375 -30.85 8.09 30.54
CA GLU A 375 -31.19 9.09 31.56
C GLU A 375 -32.71 9.25 31.60
N GLY A 376 -33.32 8.80 32.70
CA GLY A 376 -34.75 8.92 32.95
C GLY A 376 -35.16 10.20 33.71
N SER A 377 -34.19 10.98 34.20
CA SER A 377 -34.41 12.20 35.00
C SER A 377 -35.42 12.00 36.17
N GLU A 378 -36.16 13.02 36.61
CA GLU A 378 -37.25 12.91 37.59
C GLU A 378 -38.59 12.48 36.94
N VAL A 379 -38.54 12.03 35.68
CA VAL A 379 -39.69 11.57 34.92
C VAL A 379 -40.04 10.11 35.30
N ILE A 380 -41.33 9.81 35.40
CA ILE A 380 -41.80 8.41 35.49
C ILE A 380 -41.53 7.76 34.14
N ASN A 381 -40.56 6.84 34.06
CA ASN A 381 -40.34 6.01 32.89
C ASN A 381 -40.45 4.52 33.22
N LEU A 382 -40.84 3.74 32.22
CA LEU A 382 -40.78 2.28 32.22
C LEU A 382 -39.95 1.85 30.99
N PHE A 383 -38.84 1.17 31.23
CA PHE A 383 -37.96 0.65 30.19
C PHE A 383 -38.16 -0.86 30.10
N GLU A 384 -38.59 -1.35 28.94
CA GLU A 384 -38.84 -2.77 28.67
C GLU A 384 -38.00 -3.32 27.52
N GLN A 385 -37.45 -2.44 26.69
CA GLN A 385 -36.71 -2.79 25.48
C GLN A 385 -35.38 -2.04 25.41
N ASP A 386 -34.35 -2.69 24.88
CA ASP A 386 -33.09 -2.02 24.56
C ASP A 386 -33.30 -0.90 23.54
N GLU A 387 -32.65 0.23 23.79
CA GLU A 387 -32.50 1.32 22.84
C GLU A 387 -31.11 1.26 22.20
N THR A 388 -31.04 1.63 20.91
CA THR A 388 -29.79 1.87 20.21
C THR A 388 -29.23 3.23 20.62
N LEU A 389 -28.10 3.24 21.33
CA LEU A 389 -27.33 4.44 21.69
C LEU A 389 -26.11 4.53 20.79
N ALA A 390 -25.95 5.67 20.11
CA ALA A 390 -24.70 6.00 19.43
C ALA A 390 -23.74 6.67 20.41
N TRP A 391 -22.46 6.38 20.27
CA TRP A 391 -21.38 7.04 20.96
C TRP A 391 -20.31 7.51 19.98
N LEU A 392 -19.63 8.61 20.32
CA LEU A 392 -18.51 9.18 19.56
C LEU A 392 -17.40 9.55 20.53
N ALA A 393 -16.24 8.91 20.39
CA ALA A 393 -14.99 9.28 21.03
C ALA A 393 -14.17 10.12 20.04
N ILE A 394 -13.69 11.30 20.45
CA ILE A 394 -12.90 12.18 19.60
C ILE A 394 -11.79 12.87 20.37
N GLU A 395 -10.60 12.91 19.76
CA GLU A 395 -9.42 13.57 20.29
C GLU A 395 -8.73 14.40 19.20
N GLY A 396 -8.24 15.57 19.58
CA GLY A 396 -7.45 16.46 18.73
C GLY A 396 -8.04 17.86 18.64
N SER A 397 -7.15 18.85 18.45
CA SER A 397 -7.52 20.25 18.23
C SER A 397 -6.57 20.89 17.23
N ALA A 398 -7.02 21.09 15.98
CA ALA A 398 -6.20 21.59 14.89
C ALA A 398 -7.07 22.07 13.70
N GLU A 399 -6.44 22.72 12.73
CA GLU A 399 -6.99 22.89 11.38
C GLU A 399 -6.73 21.61 10.58
N VAL A 400 -7.78 20.97 10.09
CA VAL A 400 -7.74 19.68 9.39
C VAL A 400 -8.62 19.69 8.14
N LEU A 401 -8.25 18.88 7.16
CA LEU A 401 -9.03 18.68 5.95
C LEU A 401 -10.24 17.81 6.25
N ILE A 402 -11.43 18.38 6.10
CA ILE A 402 -12.72 17.68 6.18
C ILE A 402 -13.51 17.99 4.92
N ASN A 403 -13.92 16.95 4.19
CA ASN A 403 -14.65 17.08 2.92
C ASN A 403 -13.96 18.01 1.89
N GLY A 404 -12.62 18.05 1.89
CA GLY A 404 -11.82 18.88 0.97
C GLY A 404 -11.63 20.33 1.42
N GLU A 405 -12.18 20.75 2.56
CA GLU A 405 -12.02 22.08 3.13
C GLU A 405 -11.13 22.02 4.39
N LEU A 406 -10.24 23.00 4.56
CA LEU A 406 -9.44 23.13 5.78
C LEU A 406 -10.29 23.81 6.86
N LEU A 407 -10.73 23.04 7.84
CA LEU A 407 -11.61 23.49 8.92
C LEU A 407 -10.93 23.34 10.28
N ARG A 408 -11.13 24.32 11.15
CA ARG A 408 -10.72 24.20 12.55
C ARG A 408 -11.64 23.23 13.29
N VAL A 409 -11.05 22.29 14.03
CA VAL A 409 -11.73 21.38 14.95
C VAL A 409 -11.10 21.52 16.34
N GLU A 410 -11.93 21.53 17.37
CA GLU A 410 -11.50 21.54 18.77
C GLU A 410 -12.36 20.57 19.59
N ALA A 411 -11.72 19.54 20.13
CA ALA A 411 -12.31 18.62 21.10
C ALA A 411 -11.70 18.84 22.48
N GLY A 412 -12.52 18.78 23.53
CA GLY A 412 -12.02 18.89 24.90
C GLY A 412 -12.99 18.35 25.94
N ASN A 413 -12.51 18.23 27.18
CA ASN A 413 -13.24 17.61 28.28
C ASN A 413 -13.00 18.32 29.63
N HIS A 414 -13.52 17.73 30.72
CA HIS A 414 -13.28 18.15 32.11
C HIS A 414 -13.67 19.59 32.47
N LEU A 415 -14.55 20.21 31.66
CA LEU A 415 -15.17 21.50 31.98
C LEU A 415 -16.41 21.29 32.84
N THR A 416 -16.74 22.26 33.70
CA THR A 416 -17.89 22.16 34.62
C THR A 416 -18.91 23.26 34.36
N ASN A 417 -20.21 23.02 34.47
CA ASN A 417 -21.22 24.09 34.26
C ASN A 417 -21.10 25.20 35.31
N HIS A 418 -20.51 24.86 36.46
CA HIS A 418 -20.15 25.78 37.53
C HIS A 418 -19.09 25.16 38.46
N ILE A 419 -18.43 25.98 39.29
CA ILE A 419 -17.34 25.55 40.18
C ILE A 419 -17.87 24.65 41.31
N PHE A 420 -17.30 23.45 41.46
CA PHE A 420 -17.44 22.62 42.66
C PHE A 420 -16.76 23.31 43.86
N ASN A 421 -17.52 23.82 44.83
CA ASN A 421 -16.89 24.37 46.03
C ASN A 421 -16.42 23.22 46.93
N SER A 422 -15.11 23.01 47.02
CA SER A 422 -14.47 21.84 47.67
C SER A 422 -14.59 21.77 49.20
N VAL A 423 -15.59 22.42 49.82
CA VAL A 423 -15.61 22.55 51.30
C VAL A 423 -16.96 22.28 51.98
N THR A 424 -18.13 22.32 51.33
CA THR A 424 -19.41 22.01 52.02
C THR A 424 -20.54 21.69 51.03
N ALA A 425 -21.01 20.44 51.03
CA ALA A 425 -22.21 19.91 50.37
C ALA A 425 -22.37 20.23 48.86
N PRO A 426 -22.96 19.33 48.05
CA PRO A 426 -23.30 19.69 46.69
C PRO A 426 -24.36 20.80 46.71
N ILE A 427 -24.07 21.94 46.09
CA ILE A 427 -25.05 23.04 45.95
C ILE A 427 -25.56 23.00 44.52
N ALA A 428 -26.81 22.58 44.35
CA ALA A 428 -27.54 22.69 43.09
C ALA A 428 -27.64 24.17 42.65
N ARG A 429 -27.60 24.43 41.35
CA ARG A 429 -27.65 25.78 40.78
C ARG A 429 -28.78 25.90 39.76
N PRO A 430 -29.60 26.96 39.85
CA PRO A 430 -30.66 27.18 38.87
C PRO A 430 -30.09 27.42 37.48
N LEU A 431 -30.87 27.08 36.45
CA LEU A 431 -30.49 27.26 35.06
C LEU A 431 -29.99 28.68 34.72
N SER A 432 -30.55 29.71 35.36
CA SER A 432 -30.12 31.11 35.20
C SER A 432 -28.67 31.36 35.65
N PHE A 433 -28.18 30.58 36.62
CA PHE A 433 -26.79 30.61 37.04
C PHE A 433 -25.91 29.82 36.07
N GLN A 434 -26.34 28.64 35.64
CA GLN A 434 -25.61 27.78 34.70
C GLN A 434 -25.40 28.48 33.34
N CYS A 435 -26.45 29.04 32.75
CA CYS A 435 -26.37 29.81 31.50
C CYS A 435 -25.86 31.26 31.70
N GLY A 436 -25.33 31.63 32.88
CA GLY A 436 -24.83 32.98 33.15
C GLY A 436 -23.48 33.29 32.50
N ASN A 437 -23.13 34.57 32.36
CA ASN A 437 -21.87 35.01 31.70
C ASN A 437 -20.62 34.48 32.43
N ASN A 438 -20.76 34.22 33.72
CA ASN A 438 -19.67 33.76 34.59
C ASN A 438 -19.31 32.28 34.36
N ALA A 439 -20.09 31.56 33.57
CA ALA A 439 -19.88 30.15 33.22
C ALA A 439 -19.44 29.96 31.76
N ASN A 440 -19.06 31.04 31.06
CA ASN A 440 -18.53 30.95 29.70
C ASN A 440 -17.06 30.46 29.70
N TYR A 441 -16.80 29.40 28.96
CA TYR A 441 -15.47 28.88 28.65
C TYR A 441 -14.91 29.52 27.38
N SER A 442 -13.59 29.62 27.28
CA SER A 442 -12.93 30.05 26.04
C SER A 442 -12.49 28.84 25.23
N PHE A 443 -12.61 28.92 23.92
CA PHE A 443 -11.90 28.01 23.02
C PHE A 443 -10.38 28.25 23.12
N SER A 444 -9.60 27.23 22.77
CA SER A 444 -8.13 27.28 22.77
C SER A 444 -7.60 28.32 21.78
N ALA A 445 -8.32 28.56 20.68
CA ALA A 445 -8.18 29.75 19.86
C ALA A 445 -9.51 30.15 19.19
N THR A 446 -9.53 31.36 18.65
CA THR A 446 -10.70 31.94 18.01
C THR A 446 -11.06 31.24 16.69
N PHE A 447 -12.32 30.85 16.54
CA PHE A 447 -12.90 30.44 15.26
C PHE A 447 -13.24 31.66 14.38
N PRO A 448 -13.29 31.55 13.05
CA PRO A 448 -13.66 32.68 12.19
C PRO A 448 -15.10 33.18 12.37
N ALA A 449 -16.00 32.30 12.80
CA ALA A 449 -17.39 32.56 13.17
C ALA A 449 -17.78 31.59 14.31
N PRO A 450 -18.94 31.76 14.98
CA PRO A 450 -19.42 30.78 15.95
C PRO A 450 -19.45 29.36 15.32
N PRO A 451 -18.71 28.38 15.86
CA PRO A 451 -18.64 27.04 15.30
C PRO A 451 -19.96 26.27 15.49
N TYR A 452 -20.12 25.17 14.75
CA TYR A 452 -21.08 24.14 15.15
C TYR A 452 -20.57 23.46 16.40
N PHE A 453 -21.44 23.30 17.40
CA PHE A 453 -21.03 22.93 18.74
C PHE A 453 -21.85 21.74 19.26
N PHE A 454 -21.17 20.80 19.90
CA PHE A 454 -21.76 19.58 20.46
C PHE A 454 -21.20 19.35 21.86
N SER A 455 -22.03 18.87 22.79
CA SER A 455 -21.60 18.56 24.14
C SER A 455 -22.48 17.49 24.78
N ASN A 456 -21.88 16.68 25.65
CA ASN A 456 -22.57 15.69 26.44
C ASN A 456 -22.01 15.69 27.87
N LYS A 457 -22.83 15.21 28.82
CA LYS A 457 -22.38 14.98 30.20
C LYS A 457 -21.28 13.92 30.20
N ARG A 458 -20.34 14.02 31.14
CA ARG A 458 -19.26 13.04 31.35
C ARG A 458 -19.33 12.41 32.74
N THR A 459 -20.11 13.01 33.62
CA THR A 459 -20.46 12.50 34.94
C THR A 459 -21.98 12.51 35.11
N ARG A 460 -22.45 11.75 36.10
CA ARG A 460 -23.85 11.69 36.51
C ARG A 460 -23.99 11.84 38.02
N GLU A 461 -24.03 13.09 38.45
CA GLU A 461 -24.14 13.52 39.84
C GLU A 461 -25.59 13.89 40.22
N GLY A 462 -25.95 13.75 41.50
CA GLY A 462 -27.31 14.06 42.01
C GLY A 462 -28.35 12.94 41.78
N ALA A 463 -29.57 13.13 42.28
CA ALA A 463 -30.66 12.16 42.08
C ALA A 463 -31.47 12.46 40.81
N ASP A 464 -31.62 13.75 40.48
CA ASP A 464 -32.68 14.24 39.59
C ASP A 464 -32.30 14.08 38.12
N GLY A 465 -30.99 14.16 37.83
CA GLY A 465 -30.48 13.90 36.49
C GLY A 465 -30.82 14.99 35.49
N GLY A 466 -30.44 14.80 34.24
CA GLY A 466 -30.64 15.86 33.25
C GLY A 466 -29.74 15.70 32.03
N TRP A 467 -29.93 16.56 31.04
CA TRP A 467 -29.26 16.50 29.74
C TRP A 467 -28.55 17.81 29.40
N ALA A 468 -27.50 17.73 28.58
CA ALA A 468 -26.73 18.90 28.19
C ALA A 468 -27.47 19.74 27.13
N ARG A 469 -27.42 21.07 27.27
CA ARG A 469 -27.88 22.02 26.25
C ARG A 469 -26.92 23.21 26.13
N ALA A 470 -26.80 23.76 24.92
CA ALA A 470 -25.88 24.87 24.65
C ALA A 470 -26.55 26.20 25.01
N CYS A 471 -26.05 26.92 26.02
CA CYS A 471 -26.59 28.23 26.40
C CYS A 471 -26.03 29.37 25.55
N PHE A 472 -24.78 29.25 25.12
CA PHE A 472 -24.06 30.31 24.41
C PHE A 472 -22.92 29.70 23.61
N VAL A 473 -22.75 30.13 22.36
CA VAL A 473 -21.60 29.81 21.51
C VAL A 473 -21.27 31.06 20.70
N SER A 474 -20.04 31.55 20.79
CA SER A 474 -19.47 32.57 19.93
C SER A 474 -18.23 32.02 19.22
N ASP A 475 -17.58 32.85 18.43
CA ASP A 475 -16.27 32.57 17.82
C ASP A 475 -15.14 32.26 18.84
N THR A 476 -15.31 32.68 20.09
CA THR A 476 -14.25 32.71 21.11
C THR A 476 -14.63 31.97 22.39
N LYS A 477 -15.93 31.79 22.65
CA LYS A 477 -16.42 31.28 23.94
C LYS A 477 -17.68 30.44 23.78
N PHE A 478 -17.92 29.56 24.75
CA PHE A 478 -19.14 28.77 24.83
C PHE A 478 -19.61 28.55 26.27
N ASN A 479 -20.84 28.08 26.47
CA ASN A 479 -21.43 27.73 27.75
C ASN A 479 -22.43 26.59 27.56
N VAL A 480 -22.36 25.59 28.43
CA VAL A 480 -23.27 24.43 28.48
C VAL A 480 -23.94 24.39 29.84
N ALA A 481 -25.26 24.18 29.86
CA ALA A 481 -26.01 23.88 31.07
C ALA A 481 -26.53 22.45 31.06
N VAL A 482 -26.76 21.92 32.26
CA VAL A 482 -27.54 20.71 32.45
C VAL A 482 -28.97 21.13 32.70
N ASP A 483 -29.83 20.73 31.78
CA ASP A 483 -31.25 20.95 31.83
C ASP A 483 -31.92 19.80 32.59
N GLU A 484 -32.85 20.13 33.47
CA GLU A 484 -33.68 19.17 34.19
C GLU A 484 -35.15 19.37 33.82
N ASP A 485 -35.98 18.38 34.16
CA ASP A 485 -37.42 18.45 33.95
C ASP A 485 -38.14 19.30 35.02
N TRP A 486 -39.46 19.41 34.91
CA TRP A 486 -40.32 20.08 35.89
C TRP A 486 -41.30 19.11 36.56
N GLN A 487 -41.08 17.82 36.34
CA GLN A 487 -41.98 16.80 36.82
C GLN A 487 -41.70 16.60 38.31
N PHE A 488 -42.74 16.73 39.13
CA PHE A 488 -42.74 16.60 40.60
C PHE A 488 -42.24 17.80 41.40
N ASP A 489 -41.16 18.46 41.00
CA ASP A 489 -40.77 19.79 41.50
C ASP A 489 -40.53 20.76 40.34
N ALA A 490 -40.97 22.01 40.52
CA ALA A 490 -40.91 23.03 39.47
C ALA A 490 -39.54 23.73 39.48
N ASP A 491 -38.47 22.96 39.60
CA ASP A 491 -37.10 23.47 39.60
C ASP A 491 -36.27 22.88 38.46
N ARG A 492 -35.20 23.58 38.10
CA ARG A 492 -34.23 23.15 37.08
C ARG A 492 -32.84 23.32 37.68
N GLU A 493 -32.72 23.00 38.98
CA GLU A 493 -31.50 23.18 39.74
C GLU A 493 -30.65 21.91 39.69
N HIS A 494 -29.71 21.84 38.74
CA HIS A 494 -28.79 20.69 38.69
C HIS A 494 -27.52 20.94 39.53
N MET A 495 -26.94 19.86 40.05
CA MET A 495 -25.59 19.83 40.58
C MET A 495 -24.52 20.07 39.49
N GLY A 496 -23.28 20.37 39.89
CA GLY A 496 -22.18 20.51 38.93
C GLY A 496 -21.89 19.19 38.23
N GLU A 497 -21.71 19.23 36.91
CA GLU A 497 -21.36 18.07 36.10
C GLU A 497 -20.12 18.39 35.26
N TYR A 498 -19.30 17.39 34.97
CA TYR A 498 -18.26 17.49 33.97
C TYR A 498 -18.84 17.23 32.58
N PHE A 499 -18.31 17.89 31.55
CA PHE A 499 -18.74 17.70 30.16
C PHE A 499 -17.59 17.40 29.22
N SER A 500 -17.95 16.78 28.11
CA SER A 500 -17.17 16.73 26.88
C SER A 500 -17.74 17.74 25.87
N TYR A 501 -16.91 18.29 25.00
CA TYR A 501 -17.38 19.11 23.88
C TYR A 501 -16.58 18.88 22.60
N LEU A 502 -17.24 19.15 21.49
CA LEU A 502 -16.68 19.19 20.14
C LEU A 502 -17.16 20.47 19.46
N ALA A 503 -16.23 21.24 18.91
CA ALA A 503 -16.50 22.40 18.07
C ALA A 503 -15.87 22.20 16.69
N ILE A 504 -16.66 22.39 15.64
CA ILE A 504 -16.22 22.32 14.24
C ILE A 504 -16.51 23.67 13.60
N GLU A 505 -15.52 24.25 12.92
CA GLU A 505 -15.66 25.48 12.17
C GLU A 505 -16.87 25.40 11.24
N ALA A 506 -17.79 26.35 11.36
CA ALA A 506 -18.89 26.47 10.43
C ALA A 506 -18.30 26.93 9.09
N PRO A 507 -18.48 26.17 7.98
CA PRO A 507 -18.00 26.59 6.67
C PRO A 507 -18.54 27.99 6.41
N THR A 508 -17.68 28.91 5.96
CA THR A 508 -18.14 30.25 5.59
C THR A 508 -19.25 30.08 4.57
N MET A 509 -20.50 30.43 4.92
CA MET A 509 -21.62 30.27 4.00
C MET A 509 -21.23 30.96 2.70
N ALA A 510 -21.00 30.18 1.65
CA ALA A 510 -20.76 30.70 0.32
C ALA A 510 -21.91 31.64 0.03
N SER A 511 -21.60 32.92 -0.20
CA SER A 511 -22.55 33.84 -0.80
C SER A 511 -23.09 33.18 -2.07
N LEU A 512 -24.38 33.35 -2.36
CA LEU A 512 -24.92 32.99 -3.67
C LEU A 512 -23.96 33.50 -4.76
N PRO A 513 -23.62 32.68 -5.76
CA PRO A 513 -22.62 33.05 -6.74
C PRO A 513 -23.07 34.28 -7.51
N ARG A 514 -22.14 35.21 -7.66
CA ARG A 514 -22.32 36.43 -8.46
C ARG A 514 -21.98 36.12 -9.91
N VAL A 515 -22.68 36.72 -10.87
CA VAL A 515 -22.43 36.49 -12.29
C VAL A 515 -21.73 37.71 -12.92
N ARG A 516 -20.57 37.52 -13.55
CA ARG A 516 -19.94 38.55 -14.38
C ARG A 516 -20.16 38.25 -15.86
N LEU A 517 -20.66 39.23 -16.61
CA LEU A 517 -20.75 39.16 -18.06
C LEU A 517 -19.58 39.91 -18.71
N ARG A 518 -18.70 39.19 -19.41
CA ARG A 518 -17.64 39.81 -20.23
C ARG A 518 -18.10 39.94 -21.67
N HIS A 519 -18.06 41.14 -22.25
CA HIS A 519 -18.60 41.40 -23.59
C HIS A 519 -17.70 42.35 -24.42
N PRO A 520 -17.85 42.41 -25.75
CA PRO A 520 -17.19 43.43 -26.58
C PRO A 520 -17.86 44.80 -26.41
N ASP A 521 -17.13 45.87 -26.72
CA ASP A 521 -17.69 47.24 -26.72
C ASP A 521 -18.62 47.45 -27.92
N SER A 522 -18.33 46.76 -29.03
CA SER A 522 -19.16 46.78 -30.24
C SER A 522 -19.13 45.45 -30.98
N ALA A 523 -20.16 45.19 -31.77
CA ALA A 523 -20.28 44.00 -32.60
C ALA A 523 -20.87 44.35 -33.97
N ILE A 524 -20.62 43.50 -34.96
CA ILE A 524 -21.27 43.63 -36.28
C ILE A 524 -22.62 42.89 -36.19
N SER A 525 -23.71 43.54 -36.58
CA SER A 525 -25.07 43.02 -36.42
C SER A 525 -25.25 41.61 -36.99
N CYS A 526 -24.71 41.35 -38.18
CA CYS A 526 -24.76 40.03 -38.82
C CYS A 526 -23.93 38.93 -38.14
N VAL A 527 -22.93 39.29 -37.34
CA VAL A 527 -22.10 38.33 -36.58
C VAL A 527 -22.73 38.02 -35.23
N GLY A 528 -23.24 39.06 -34.55
CA GLY A 528 -23.64 38.98 -33.15
C GLY A 528 -22.49 39.35 -32.20
N ALA A 529 -22.83 39.62 -30.94
CA ALA A 529 -21.87 39.87 -29.89
C ALA A 529 -21.73 38.63 -29.02
N GLU A 530 -20.51 38.17 -28.80
CA GLU A 530 -20.28 37.06 -27.90
C GLU A 530 -20.04 37.56 -26.47
N VAL A 531 -20.75 37.00 -25.51
CA VAL A 531 -20.69 37.35 -24.10
C VAL A 531 -20.23 36.12 -23.31
N VAL A 532 -19.15 36.25 -22.53
CA VAL A 532 -18.67 35.17 -21.66
C VAL A 532 -19.26 35.32 -20.27
N VAL A 533 -19.78 34.22 -19.73
CA VAL A 533 -20.39 34.16 -18.40
C VAL A 533 -19.38 33.61 -17.41
N ASP A 534 -18.96 34.42 -16.44
CA ASP A 534 -18.14 33.95 -15.32
C ASP A 534 -19.02 33.79 -14.07
N ILE A 535 -19.02 32.58 -13.48
CA ILE A 535 -19.65 32.30 -12.18
C ILE A 535 -18.64 32.55 -11.07
N CYS A 536 -18.88 33.57 -10.24
CA CYS A 536 -17.98 34.02 -9.21
C CYS A 536 -18.38 33.46 -7.83
N THR A 537 -17.45 32.85 -7.11
CA THR A 537 -17.67 32.39 -5.72
C THR A 537 -17.40 33.48 -4.69
N ASN A 538 -16.83 34.62 -5.11
CA ASN A 538 -16.57 35.78 -4.27
C ASN A 538 -17.02 37.11 -4.89
N SER A 539 -17.17 38.13 -4.04
CA SER A 539 -17.80 39.41 -4.39
C SER A 539 -17.03 40.25 -5.43
N ASN A 540 -15.71 40.08 -5.50
CA ASN A 540 -14.80 40.75 -6.45
C ASN A 540 -14.52 39.91 -7.72
N CYS A 541 -15.09 38.71 -7.84
CA CYS A 541 -14.93 37.80 -8.98
C CYS A 541 -13.47 37.50 -9.33
N THR A 542 -12.69 37.17 -8.30
CA THR A 542 -11.32 36.65 -8.41
C THR A 542 -11.23 35.15 -8.14
N ALA A 543 -12.32 34.53 -7.70
CA ALA A 543 -12.49 33.09 -7.55
C ALA A 543 -13.77 32.65 -8.28
N PHE A 544 -13.74 31.45 -8.86
CA PHE A 544 -14.77 30.97 -9.80
C PHE A 544 -15.31 29.60 -9.39
N ASP A 545 -16.54 29.30 -9.78
CA ASP A 545 -17.14 27.96 -9.65
C ASP A 545 -17.04 27.24 -11.00
N THR A 546 -16.13 26.28 -11.10
CA THR A 546 -15.90 25.50 -12.34
C THR A 546 -16.71 24.21 -12.41
N ASP A 547 -17.31 23.79 -11.30
CA ASP A 547 -17.79 22.43 -11.13
C ASP A 547 -19.33 22.35 -11.23
N ASN A 548 -20.02 23.46 -10.92
CA ASN A 548 -21.48 23.51 -10.87
C ASN A 548 -22.10 24.24 -12.06
N THR A 549 -23.17 23.66 -12.60
CA THR A 549 -24.03 24.30 -13.62
C THR A 549 -25.06 25.22 -12.97
N TYR A 550 -25.23 26.42 -13.52
CA TYR A 550 -26.23 27.39 -13.07
C TYR A 550 -27.29 27.66 -14.15
N VAL A 551 -28.52 27.91 -13.72
CA VAL A 551 -29.58 28.40 -14.61
C VAL A 551 -29.62 29.93 -14.49
N VAL A 552 -29.23 30.63 -15.55
CA VAL A 552 -29.23 32.10 -15.59
C VAL A 552 -30.35 32.63 -16.48
N THR A 553 -31.02 33.69 -16.03
CA THR A 553 -31.96 34.45 -16.86
C THR A 553 -31.28 35.71 -17.37
N LEU A 554 -30.93 35.70 -18.66
CA LEU A 554 -30.30 36.81 -19.37
C LEU A 554 -31.34 37.87 -19.75
N THR A 555 -30.98 39.13 -19.58
CA THR A 555 -31.82 40.28 -19.90
C THR A 555 -31.16 41.20 -20.92
N ALA A 556 -31.97 41.85 -21.75
CA ALA A 556 -31.53 42.95 -22.61
C ALA A 556 -32.62 44.03 -22.67
N ASP A 557 -32.23 45.27 -22.92
CA ASP A 557 -33.15 46.42 -23.06
C ASP A 557 -33.83 46.51 -24.44
N GLN A 558 -33.39 45.70 -25.41
CA GLN A 558 -33.94 45.59 -26.75
C GLN A 558 -34.27 44.12 -27.12
N PRO A 559 -35.10 43.86 -28.14
CA PRO A 559 -35.37 42.51 -28.63
C PRO A 559 -34.11 41.83 -29.18
N VAL A 560 -33.72 40.73 -28.54
CA VAL A 560 -32.52 39.95 -28.87
C VAL A 560 -32.80 38.45 -28.78
N THR A 561 -31.92 37.66 -29.38
CA THR A 561 -31.85 36.21 -29.19
C THR A 561 -30.51 35.85 -28.59
N TRP A 562 -30.53 35.07 -27.50
CA TRP A 562 -29.36 34.49 -26.85
C TRP A 562 -29.23 33.01 -27.21
N GLU A 563 -28.00 32.55 -27.41
CA GLU A 563 -27.66 31.17 -27.74
C GLU A 563 -26.39 30.76 -26.98
N ASN A 564 -26.44 29.72 -26.14
CA ASN A 564 -25.25 29.16 -25.51
C ASN A 564 -24.45 28.38 -26.57
N LEU A 565 -23.21 28.80 -26.83
CA LEU A 565 -22.37 28.22 -27.88
C LEU A 565 -21.84 26.82 -27.53
N ARG A 566 -21.88 26.43 -26.24
CA ARG A 566 -21.49 25.09 -25.77
C ARG A 566 -22.63 24.09 -25.92
N THR A 567 -23.84 24.45 -25.49
CA THR A 567 -24.99 23.53 -25.46
C THR A 567 -25.90 23.64 -26.68
N GLY A 568 -25.80 24.75 -27.44
CA GLY A 568 -26.72 25.09 -28.53
C GLY A 568 -28.11 25.55 -28.05
N GLU A 569 -28.33 25.66 -26.74
CA GLU A 569 -29.61 26.12 -26.20
C GLU A 569 -29.82 27.59 -26.49
N SER A 570 -31.03 27.94 -26.94
CA SER A 570 -31.43 29.32 -27.23
C SER A 570 -32.64 29.73 -26.39
N GLY A 571 -32.62 30.93 -25.83
CA GLY A 571 -33.70 31.43 -24.98
C GLY A 571 -33.25 32.53 -24.03
N SER A 572 -34.20 33.13 -23.29
CA SER A 572 -33.90 34.13 -22.25
C SER A 572 -33.37 33.49 -20.95
N THR A 573 -33.51 32.18 -20.80
CA THR A 573 -33.00 31.41 -19.67
C THR A 573 -32.13 30.30 -20.23
N LEU A 574 -30.87 30.21 -19.79
CA LEU A 574 -29.88 29.26 -20.29
C LEU A 574 -29.19 28.55 -19.11
N GLN A 575 -28.87 27.28 -19.29
CA GLN A 575 -27.92 26.60 -18.41
C GLN A 575 -26.50 27.04 -18.80
N VAL A 576 -25.69 27.40 -17.81
CA VAL A 576 -24.32 27.91 -17.99
C VAL A 576 -23.36 27.36 -16.94
N LEU A 577 -22.10 27.20 -17.34
CA LEU A 577 -20.94 26.96 -16.48
C LEU A 577 -19.99 28.16 -16.49
N HIS A 578 -19.05 28.23 -15.54
CA HIS A 578 -17.99 29.24 -15.62
C HIS A 578 -17.24 29.13 -16.96
N GLY A 579 -17.12 30.27 -17.64
CA GLY A 579 -16.43 30.37 -18.93
C GLY A 579 -17.30 30.08 -20.15
N ASP A 580 -18.58 29.73 -19.98
CA ASP A 580 -19.49 29.51 -21.11
C ASP A 580 -19.64 30.79 -21.94
N ARG A 581 -19.66 30.62 -23.27
CA ARG A 581 -19.81 31.70 -24.25
C ARG A 581 -21.25 31.72 -24.75
N VAL A 582 -21.91 32.86 -24.66
CA VAL A 582 -23.30 33.06 -25.10
C VAL A 582 -23.34 34.11 -26.20
N LEU A 583 -23.91 33.76 -27.35
CA LEU A 583 -24.04 34.64 -28.49
C LEU A 583 -25.31 35.48 -28.39
N LEU A 584 -25.14 36.80 -28.38
CA LEU A 584 -26.19 37.79 -28.45
C LEU A 584 -26.40 38.24 -29.89
N ARG A 585 -27.61 38.06 -30.42
CA ARG A 585 -28.01 38.56 -31.74
C ARG A 585 -29.17 39.52 -31.63
N GLN A 586 -29.09 40.65 -32.32
CA GLN A 586 -30.16 41.61 -32.36
C GLN A 586 -31.27 41.17 -33.31
N SER A 587 -32.52 41.28 -32.86
CA SER A 587 -33.69 40.95 -33.68
C SER A 587 -34.14 42.16 -34.51
N GLY A 588 -33.42 42.47 -35.59
CA GLY A 588 -33.94 43.34 -36.66
C GLY A 588 -33.50 44.82 -36.70
N ALA A 589 -32.27 45.17 -36.34
CA ALA A 589 -31.77 46.54 -36.55
C ALA A 589 -30.97 46.71 -37.84
N GLN A 590 -31.24 47.85 -38.50
CA GLN A 590 -30.55 48.33 -39.71
C GLN A 590 -29.62 49.52 -39.41
N ASP A 591 -29.73 50.10 -38.22
CA ASP A 591 -28.99 51.29 -37.77
C ASP A 591 -28.08 50.94 -36.59
N SER A 592 -27.07 51.76 -36.31
CA SER A 592 -26.21 51.55 -35.14
C SER A 592 -27.01 51.71 -33.85
N THR A 593 -27.05 50.67 -33.02
CA THR A 593 -27.82 50.67 -31.76
C THR A 593 -27.01 50.10 -30.61
N GLY A 594 -27.06 50.75 -29.45
CA GLY A 594 -26.54 50.21 -28.20
C GLY A 594 -27.57 49.28 -27.53
N ILE A 595 -27.12 48.11 -27.08
CA ILE A 595 -27.92 47.15 -26.33
C ILE A 595 -27.30 46.97 -24.95
N THR A 596 -28.09 47.20 -23.90
CA THR A 596 -27.68 46.97 -22.51
C THR A 596 -28.06 45.56 -22.07
N VAL A 597 -27.09 44.75 -21.66
CA VAL A 597 -27.27 43.36 -21.22
C VAL A 597 -27.28 43.21 -19.69
N GLY A 598 -27.69 42.06 -19.17
CA GLY A 598 -27.65 41.78 -17.73
C GLY A 598 -28.15 40.39 -17.37
N VAL A 599 -28.22 40.10 -16.06
CA VAL A 599 -28.80 38.87 -15.50
C VAL A 599 -29.77 39.23 -14.39
N SER A 600 -31.00 38.69 -14.41
CA SER A 600 -32.03 38.99 -13.41
C SER A 600 -32.22 37.89 -12.36
N SER A 601 -31.65 36.70 -12.56
CA SER A 601 -31.80 35.57 -11.63
C SER A 601 -30.70 35.51 -10.55
N HIS A 602 -29.64 36.30 -10.68
CA HIS A 602 -28.48 36.36 -9.76
C HIS A 602 -27.96 37.81 -9.67
N ASP A 603 -27.22 38.14 -8.60
CA ASP A 603 -26.47 39.41 -8.56
C ASP A 603 -25.43 39.41 -9.69
N SER A 604 -25.34 40.50 -10.46
CA SER A 604 -24.49 40.54 -11.64
C SER A 604 -23.84 41.89 -11.91
N PHE A 605 -22.77 41.85 -12.71
CA PHE A 605 -22.09 43.04 -13.23
C PHE A 605 -21.42 42.73 -14.57
N CYS A 606 -20.98 43.76 -15.30
CA CYS A 606 -20.38 43.61 -16.62
C CYS A 606 -18.93 44.09 -16.65
N LEU A 607 -18.18 43.56 -17.61
CA LEU A 607 -16.85 44.01 -17.96
C LEU A 607 -16.71 44.00 -19.49
N SER A 608 -16.61 45.19 -20.07
CA SER A 608 -16.43 45.35 -21.50
C SER A 608 -14.98 45.05 -21.94
N SER A 609 -14.75 44.88 -23.23
CA SER A 609 -13.41 44.68 -23.80
C SER A 609 -12.51 45.92 -23.67
N GLY A 610 -13.10 47.11 -23.59
CA GLY A 610 -12.47 48.37 -23.27
C GLY A 610 -12.21 48.60 -21.79
N GLY A 611 -12.74 47.73 -20.91
CA GLY A 611 -12.62 47.83 -19.46
C GLY A 611 -13.72 48.64 -18.78
N ASP A 612 -14.75 49.04 -19.52
CA ASP A 612 -15.92 49.72 -18.96
C ASP A 612 -16.82 48.72 -18.23
N THR A 613 -17.61 49.24 -17.28
CA THR A 613 -18.56 48.44 -16.49
C THR A 613 -20.01 48.68 -16.89
N ASP A 614 -20.24 49.50 -17.92
CA ASP A 614 -21.57 49.63 -18.52
C ASP A 614 -21.84 48.37 -19.35
N CYS A 615 -22.97 47.72 -19.10
CA CYS A 615 -23.32 46.49 -19.81
C CYS A 615 -23.72 46.75 -21.28
N LEU A 616 -23.15 47.77 -21.92
CA LEU A 616 -23.56 48.31 -23.22
C LEU A 616 -22.73 47.70 -24.34
N ILE A 617 -23.41 47.16 -25.35
CA ILE A 617 -22.80 46.63 -26.57
C ILE A 617 -23.34 47.40 -27.77
N SER A 618 -22.47 48.06 -28.52
CA SER A 618 -22.85 48.82 -29.72
C SER A 618 -22.87 47.94 -30.97
N PHE A 619 -24.04 47.72 -31.57
CA PHE A 619 -24.18 46.97 -32.81
C PHE A 619 -24.06 47.89 -34.03
N ASN A 620 -23.18 47.55 -34.97
CA ASN A 620 -22.95 48.30 -36.21
C ASN A 620 -23.40 47.48 -37.44
N PRO A 621 -24.02 48.11 -38.45
CA PRO A 621 -24.49 47.42 -39.65
C PRO A 621 -23.33 46.93 -40.53
N SER A 622 -22.16 47.55 -40.46
CA SER A 622 -20.99 47.27 -41.31
C SER A 622 -19.72 47.14 -40.47
N GLY A 623 -18.74 46.36 -40.93
CA GLY A 623 -17.47 46.21 -40.23
C GLY A 623 -16.41 45.38 -40.97
N LEU A 624 -15.28 45.14 -40.30
CA LEU A 624 -14.20 44.29 -40.78
C LEU A 624 -14.18 42.97 -39.98
N LEU A 625 -14.17 41.83 -40.67
CA LEU A 625 -13.91 40.53 -40.08
C LEU A 625 -12.44 40.19 -40.24
N LEU A 626 -11.78 39.82 -39.16
CA LEU A 626 -10.39 39.38 -39.16
C LEU A 626 -10.36 37.89 -38.84
N SER A 627 -9.63 37.13 -39.63
CA SER A 627 -9.41 35.69 -39.40
C SER A 627 -8.03 35.27 -39.90
N THR A 628 -7.59 34.09 -39.51
CA THR A 628 -6.33 33.49 -39.94
C THR A 628 -6.60 32.16 -40.65
N ASP A 629 -5.64 31.69 -41.44
CA ASP A 629 -5.76 30.42 -42.18
C ASP A 629 -5.94 29.18 -41.28
N SER A 630 -5.62 29.30 -40.00
CA SER A 630 -5.83 28.29 -38.96
C SER A 630 -6.31 28.93 -37.66
N ASN A 631 -6.92 28.13 -36.79
CA ASN A 631 -7.48 28.57 -35.50
C ASN A 631 -6.41 29.04 -34.49
N PHE A 632 -5.16 28.64 -34.71
CA PHE A 632 -3.97 29.12 -34.00
C PHE A 632 -2.79 29.13 -34.97
N LEU A 633 -1.76 29.92 -34.65
CA LEU A 633 -0.52 30.03 -35.42
C LEU A 633 0.67 29.51 -34.60
N THR A 634 1.75 29.12 -35.25
CA THR A 634 2.96 28.63 -34.57
C THR A 634 4.02 29.73 -34.52
N SER A 635 4.56 30.03 -33.34
CA SER A 635 5.59 31.05 -33.16
C SER A 635 6.78 30.84 -34.09
N CYS A 636 7.31 31.92 -34.65
CA CYS A 636 8.41 31.97 -35.64
C CYS A 636 8.09 31.33 -37.01
N LYS A 637 6.95 30.66 -37.19
CA LYS A 637 6.59 30.02 -38.45
C LYS A 637 6.33 31.08 -39.53
N THR A 638 6.73 30.76 -40.75
CA THR A 638 6.50 31.59 -41.93
C THR A 638 5.41 30.99 -42.79
N GLY A 639 4.60 31.84 -43.42
CA GLY A 639 3.58 31.41 -44.39
C GLY A 639 2.14 31.66 -43.96
N ASP A 640 1.92 31.95 -42.67
CA ASP A 640 0.60 32.27 -42.13
C ASP A 640 0.08 33.61 -42.67
N ARG A 641 -1.24 33.71 -42.86
CA ARG A 641 -1.90 34.93 -43.37
C ARG A 641 -3.01 35.41 -42.45
N LEU A 642 -3.16 36.73 -42.37
CA LEU A 642 -4.31 37.42 -41.81
C LEU A 642 -5.26 37.77 -42.96
N VAL A 643 -6.45 37.20 -42.94
CA VAL A 643 -7.54 37.48 -43.89
C VAL A 643 -8.43 38.57 -43.29
N VAL A 644 -8.69 39.61 -44.07
CA VAL A 644 -9.60 40.71 -43.72
C VAL A 644 -10.77 40.69 -44.70
N THR A 645 -11.99 40.69 -44.17
CA THR A 645 -13.22 40.73 -44.98
C THR A 645 -14.04 41.96 -44.62
N MET A 646 -14.44 42.75 -45.61
CA MET A 646 -15.34 43.87 -45.43
C MET A 646 -16.79 43.42 -45.63
N VAL A 647 -17.63 43.62 -44.62
CA VAL A 647 -19.01 43.11 -44.62
C VAL A 647 -20.04 44.15 -44.24
N ASP A 648 -21.21 44.03 -44.85
CA ASP A 648 -22.45 44.72 -44.52
C ASP A 648 -23.51 43.70 -44.05
N THR A 649 -24.33 44.10 -43.08
CA THR A 649 -25.47 43.32 -42.63
C THR A 649 -26.56 43.35 -43.69
N SER A 650 -27.05 42.18 -44.10
CA SER A 650 -28.11 42.07 -45.09
C SER A 650 -29.37 42.80 -44.63
N SER A 651 -29.91 43.64 -45.53
CA SER A 651 -31.16 44.35 -45.27
C SER A 651 -32.37 43.41 -45.17
N ASN A 652 -32.26 42.16 -45.66
CA ASN A 652 -33.33 41.17 -45.66
C ASN A 652 -33.23 40.18 -44.49
N ASP A 653 -32.03 39.92 -43.97
CA ASP A 653 -31.79 39.02 -42.84
C ASP A 653 -30.62 39.54 -41.99
N PRO A 654 -30.89 40.07 -40.78
CA PRO A 654 -29.84 40.61 -39.91
C PRO A 654 -28.85 39.56 -39.40
N ARG A 655 -28.99 38.28 -39.76
CA ARG A 655 -28.02 37.20 -39.47
C ARG A 655 -27.06 36.91 -40.64
N GLN A 656 -27.24 37.58 -41.77
CA GLN A 656 -26.44 37.34 -42.97
C GLN A 656 -25.47 38.50 -43.22
N CYS A 657 -24.17 38.21 -43.18
CA CYS A 657 -23.13 39.14 -43.61
C CYS A 657 -22.96 39.05 -45.12
N LEU A 658 -23.13 40.18 -45.82
CA LEU A 658 -22.90 40.32 -47.25
C LEU A 658 -21.55 41.00 -47.49
N PRO A 659 -20.76 40.55 -48.47
CA PRO A 659 -19.51 41.18 -48.80
C PRO A 659 -19.74 42.56 -49.44
N VAL A 660 -18.86 43.50 -49.12
CA VAL A 660 -18.82 44.81 -49.78
C VAL A 660 -17.89 44.73 -50.99
N ALA A 661 -18.42 44.96 -52.20
CA ALA A 661 -17.67 44.81 -53.45
C ALA A 661 -16.54 45.85 -53.59
N GLY A 662 -15.33 45.37 -53.92
CA GLY A 662 -14.05 46.02 -53.57
C GLY A 662 -13.31 46.90 -54.60
N GLY A 663 -12.13 47.34 -54.14
CA GLY A 663 -11.16 48.26 -54.72
C GLY A 663 -9.92 48.38 -53.80
N ASP A 664 -8.98 49.29 -54.12
CA ASP A 664 -7.81 49.55 -53.27
C ASP A 664 -8.19 50.38 -52.04
N GLU A 665 -7.95 49.85 -50.85
CA GLU A 665 -8.25 50.52 -49.58
C GLU A 665 -7.04 50.55 -48.64
N VAL A 666 -6.98 51.56 -47.77
CA VAL A 666 -5.90 51.70 -46.78
C VAL A 666 -6.43 51.33 -45.40
N ILE A 667 -6.03 50.16 -44.90
CA ILE A 667 -6.42 49.64 -43.59
C ILE A 667 -5.35 49.98 -42.55
N SER A 668 -5.77 50.55 -41.42
CA SER A 668 -4.90 50.81 -40.27
C SER A 668 -4.95 49.66 -39.28
N PHE A 669 -3.83 48.98 -39.07
CA PHE A 669 -3.70 47.91 -38.09
C PHE A 669 -3.07 48.40 -36.78
N SER A 670 -3.51 47.84 -35.66
CA SER A 670 -2.84 47.94 -34.37
C SER A 670 -2.97 46.60 -33.65
N PHE A 671 -2.16 46.35 -32.62
CA PHE A 671 -2.38 45.20 -31.76
C PHE A 671 -2.07 45.52 -30.30
N ALA A 672 -2.61 44.67 -29.43
CA ALA A 672 -2.35 44.65 -27.99
C ALA A 672 -2.11 43.21 -27.52
N TYR A 673 -1.36 43.05 -26.44
CA TYR A 673 -1.20 41.76 -25.79
C TYR A 673 -2.44 41.42 -24.97
N LYS A 674 -2.87 40.16 -25.01
CA LYS A 674 -4.00 39.67 -24.20
C LYS A 674 -3.59 38.59 -23.23
N ALA A 675 -2.75 37.64 -23.65
CA ALA A 675 -2.22 36.61 -22.77
C ALA A 675 -0.75 36.31 -23.11
N PRO A 676 0.21 36.68 -22.26
CA PRO A 676 0.06 37.55 -21.09
C PRO A 676 -0.26 39.00 -21.50
N GLU A 677 -1.07 39.72 -20.74
CA GLU A 677 -1.34 41.16 -20.95
C GLU A 677 -0.08 42.02 -20.78
N PHE A 678 0.79 41.59 -19.86
CA PHE A 678 2.12 42.17 -19.63
C PHE A 678 3.18 41.18 -20.11
N PRO A 679 3.61 41.26 -21.39
CA PRO A 679 4.64 40.38 -21.91
C PRO A 679 5.98 40.68 -21.24
N GLN A 680 6.80 39.66 -21.10
CA GLN A 680 8.15 39.84 -20.60
C GLN A 680 9.08 40.44 -21.65
N VAL A 681 8.86 40.08 -22.91
CA VAL A 681 9.53 40.69 -24.05
C VAL A 681 8.48 41.28 -24.98
N ALA A 682 8.56 42.58 -25.20
CA ALA A 682 7.68 43.32 -26.10
C ALA A 682 8.04 43.05 -27.58
N GLN A 683 7.79 41.83 -28.04
CA GLN A 683 8.08 41.42 -29.41
C GLN A 683 7.11 42.08 -30.40
N PRO A 684 7.57 42.69 -31.51
CA PRO A 684 6.68 43.24 -32.52
C PRO A 684 5.96 42.11 -33.30
N LEU A 685 4.72 42.40 -33.73
CA LEU A 685 4.01 41.58 -34.71
C LEU A 685 4.51 41.95 -36.11
N SER A 686 4.90 40.99 -36.93
CA SER A 686 5.24 41.24 -38.34
C SER A 686 3.97 41.19 -39.18
N LEU A 687 3.66 42.28 -39.88
CA LEU A 687 2.57 42.37 -40.85
C LEU A 687 3.15 42.77 -42.21
N ASP A 688 3.03 41.87 -43.18
CA ASP A 688 3.61 42.00 -44.52
C ASP A 688 5.11 42.38 -44.46
N GLY A 689 5.84 41.67 -43.60
CA GLY A 689 7.28 41.84 -43.43
C GLY A 689 7.74 43.09 -42.68
N GLN A 690 6.86 44.01 -42.28
CA GLN A 690 7.24 45.13 -41.41
C GLN A 690 6.83 44.88 -39.95
N PRO A 691 7.64 45.34 -38.98
CA PRO A 691 7.28 45.26 -37.58
C PRO A 691 6.19 46.27 -37.23
N LEU A 692 5.14 45.79 -36.57
CA LEU A 692 4.16 46.57 -35.83
C LEU A 692 4.49 46.45 -34.35
N ALA A 693 4.64 47.58 -33.66
CA ALA A 693 4.81 47.61 -32.21
C ALA A 693 3.46 47.73 -31.50
N ALA A 694 3.36 47.17 -30.29
CA ALA A 694 2.11 47.20 -29.53
C ALA A 694 1.71 48.66 -29.21
N GLY A 695 0.42 48.97 -29.38
CA GLY A 695 -0.11 50.32 -29.16
C GLY A 695 0.22 51.35 -30.25
N THR A 696 0.96 51.00 -31.30
CA THR A 696 1.12 51.87 -32.49
C THR A 696 0.17 51.44 -33.61
N THR A 697 0.06 52.26 -34.65
CA THR A 697 -0.68 51.93 -35.86
C THR A 697 0.25 51.72 -37.06
N LEU A 698 -0.17 50.85 -37.97
CA LEU A 698 0.53 50.55 -39.21
C LEU A 698 -0.48 50.43 -40.34
N SER A 699 -0.39 51.33 -41.31
CA SER A 699 -1.28 51.30 -42.48
C SER A 699 -0.75 50.34 -43.54
N ARG A 700 -1.66 49.56 -44.13
CA ARG A 700 -1.40 48.70 -45.29
C ARG A 700 -2.43 48.96 -46.36
N GLN A 701 -1.95 48.98 -47.60
CA GLN A 701 -2.82 48.95 -48.75
C GLN A 701 -3.28 47.50 -48.95
N MET A 702 -4.59 47.31 -49.05
CA MET A 702 -5.24 46.04 -49.31
C MET A 702 -6.10 46.17 -50.57
N ASN A 703 -6.15 45.11 -51.37
CA ASN A 703 -6.93 45.04 -52.61
C ASN A 703 -8.08 44.07 -52.41
N PHE A 704 -9.24 44.60 -52.04
CA PHE A 704 -10.40 43.76 -51.75
C PHE A 704 -11.01 43.21 -53.04
N GLU A 705 -11.16 41.88 -53.12
CA GLU A 705 -11.81 41.20 -54.23
C GLU A 705 -13.33 41.47 -54.26
N ILE A 706 -14.04 40.89 -55.23
CA ILE A 706 -15.50 41.07 -55.35
C ILE A 706 -16.29 40.48 -54.16
N ASP A 707 -15.68 39.54 -53.45
CA ASP A 707 -16.20 38.97 -52.21
C ASP A 707 -15.76 39.76 -50.96
N GLY A 708 -15.17 40.94 -51.15
CA GLY A 708 -14.78 41.84 -50.07
C GLY A 708 -13.62 41.30 -49.21
N THR A 709 -12.85 40.32 -49.70
CA THR A 709 -11.71 39.73 -48.98
C THR A 709 -10.37 40.20 -49.54
N ASP A 710 -9.37 40.31 -48.67
CA ASP A 710 -7.95 40.34 -49.01
C ASP A 710 -7.14 39.78 -47.82
N SER A 711 -5.88 39.43 -48.03
CA SER A 711 -5.04 38.85 -46.99
C SER A 711 -3.59 39.34 -47.05
N LEU A 712 -2.92 39.33 -45.91
CA LEU A 712 -1.50 39.71 -45.80
C LEU A 712 -0.72 38.72 -44.93
N PRO A 713 0.59 38.51 -45.20
CA PRO A 713 1.42 37.66 -44.35
C PRO A 713 1.48 38.19 -42.92
N ILE A 714 1.38 37.29 -41.94
CA ILE A 714 1.47 37.60 -40.51
C ILE A 714 2.48 36.67 -39.84
N ARG A 715 3.30 37.20 -38.92
CA ARG A 715 4.26 36.41 -38.14
C ARG A 715 4.50 37.01 -36.77
N TYR A 716 4.61 36.17 -35.75
CA TYR A 716 5.01 36.54 -34.41
C TYR A 716 6.01 35.53 -33.86
N ASP A 717 7.09 36.00 -33.21
CA ASP A 717 8.21 35.14 -32.79
C ASP A 717 8.07 34.62 -31.35
N GLU A 718 7.02 35.01 -30.64
CA GLU A 718 6.76 34.65 -29.25
C GLU A 718 5.42 33.89 -29.16
N ALA A 719 5.16 33.25 -28.01
CA ALA A 719 3.88 32.55 -27.75
C ALA A 719 2.94 33.43 -26.92
N GLY A 720 1.64 33.32 -27.15
CA GLY A 720 0.61 34.10 -26.47
C GLY A 720 -0.60 34.45 -27.32
N LYS A 721 -1.57 35.12 -26.71
CA LYS A 721 -2.77 35.67 -27.38
C LYS A 721 -2.57 37.16 -27.65
N LEU A 722 -2.74 37.56 -28.91
CA LEU A 722 -2.68 38.96 -29.36
C LEU A 722 -4.06 39.41 -29.84
N ARG A 723 -4.51 40.60 -29.46
CA ARG A 723 -5.67 41.27 -30.06
C ARG A 723 -5.22 42.14 -31.21
N VAL A 724 -5.58 41.78 -32.43
CA VAL A 724 -5.34 42.59 -33.63
C VAL A 724 -6.58 43.39 -33.94
N ARG A 725 -6.42 44.69 -34.20
CA ARG A 725 -7.50 45.61 -34.59
C ARG A 725 -7.20 46.19 -35.95
N ALA A 726 -8.23 46.31 -36.79
CA ALA A 726 -8.19 46.98 -38.07
C ALA A 726 -9.24 48.09 -38.10
N SER A 727 -8.92 49.20 -38.76
CA SER A 727 -9.89 50.26 -39.05
C SER A 727 -9.68 50.90 -40.42
N ILE A 728 -10.77 51.41 -40.99
CA ILE A 728 -10.78 52.17 -42.25
C ILE A 728 -11.72 53.36 -42.12
N ASN A 729 -11.27 54.53 -42.59
CA ASN A 729 -12.06 55.75 -42.62
C ASN A 729 -12.71 55.93 -43.99
N GLY A 730 -14.03 55.84 -44.06
CA GLY A 730 -14.82 56.01 -45.28
C GLY A 730 -15.11 54.67 -45.97
N GLY A 731 -16.26 54.07 -45.65
CA GLY A 731 -16.84 52.95 -46.42
C GLY A 731 -17.71 53.45 -47.58
N PRO A 732 -18.22 52.54 -48.45
CA PRO A 732 -19.10 52.91 -49.55
C PRO A 732 -20.52 53.25 -49.03
N GLY A 733 -20.81 54.54 -48.86
CA GLY A 733 -22.14 55.06 -48.50
C GLY A 733 -22.13 56.54 -48.11
N GLU A 734 -23.24 57.26 -48.31
CA GLU A 734 -23.37 58.69 -47.92
C GLU A 734 -23.39 58.87 -46.39
N GLY A 735 -22.22 58.81 -45.78
CA GLY A 735 -21.99 59.03 -44.35
C GLY A 735 -20.61 58.51 -43.97
N GLN A 736 -19.73 59.38 -43.47
CA GLN A 736 -18.38 59.01 -43.04
C GLN A 736 -18.42 58.15 -41.75
N ALA A 737 -18.77 56.88 -41.88
CA ALA A 737 -18.59 55.90 -40.80
C ALA A 737 -17.20 55.27 -40.90
N THR A 738 -16.50 55.16 -39.76
CA THR A 738 -15.27 54.37 -39.65
C THR A 738 -15.66 52.91 -39.41
N LEU A 739 -15.21 52.00 -40.26
CA LEU A 739 -15.41 50.57 -40.04
C LEU A 739 -14.29 50.06 -39.11
N PHE A 740 -14.67 49.20 -38.18
CA PHE A 740 -13.75 48.56 -37.24
C PHE A 740 -13.87 47.05 -37.33
N GLY A 741 -12.78 46.37 -37.02
CA GLY A 741 -12.74 44.94 -36.78
C GLY A 741 -11.67 44.60 -35.76
N GLU A 742 -11.92 43.58 -34.96
CA GLU A 742 -10.91 43.02 -34.07
C GLU A 742 -11.00 41.50 -34.02
N ALA A 743 -9.86 40.86 -33.80
CA ALA A 743 -9.75 39.42 -33.56
C ALA A 743 -8.63 39.12 -32.56
N ASP A 744 -8.86 38.11 -31.74
CA ASP A 744 -7.84 37.52 -30.88
C ASP A 744 -7.17 36.35 -31.63
N ILE A 745 -5.84 36.38 -31.74
CA ILE A 745 -5.04 35.38 -32.45
C ILE A 745 -4.10 34.70 -31.46
N ASP A 746 -4.18 33.37 -31.41
CA ASP A 746 -3.36 32.52 -30.53
C ASP A 746 -2.10 32.05 -31.22
N TRP A 747 -0.96 32.22 -30.55
CA TRP A 747 0.35 31.78 -31.00
C TRP A 747 0.91 30.72 -30.05
N LEU A 748 1.05 29.49 -30.56
CA LEU A 748 1.60 28.35 -29.83
C LEU A 748 3.12 28.21 -30.05
N PRO A 749 3.88 27.75 -29.04
CA PRO A 749 5.24 27.28 -29.29
C PRO A 749 5.24 26.08 -30.23
N ALA A 750 6.39 25.79 -30.85
CA ALA A 750 6.53 24.62 -31.73
C ALA A 750 6.75 23.31 -30.95
N GLY A 751 7.23 23.41 -29.71
CA GLY A 751 7.49 22.29 -28.82
C GLY A 751 8.25 22.72 -27.58
N LEU A 752 8.52 21.76 -26.70
CA LEU A 752 9.26 21.96 -25.46
C LEU A 752 10.59 21.21 -25.44
N HIS A 753 11.52 21.71 -24.63
CA HIS A 753 12.77 21.02 -24.30
C HIS A 753 12.84 20.75 -22.80
N ILE A 754 13.12 19.49 -22.45
CA ILE A 754 13.21 18.97 -21.09
C ILE A 754 14.64 18.48 -20.82
N SER A 755 15.20 18.90 -19.70
CA SER A 755 16.55 18.52 -19.26
C SER A 755 16.62 18.40 -17.74
N ALA A 756 17.56 17.63 -17.20
CA ALA A 756 17.79 17.54 -15.77
C ALA A 756 19.28 17.48 -15.45
N GLY A 757 19.78 18.44 -14.66
CA GLY A 757 21.19 18.54 -14.25
C GLY A 757 22.23 18.72 -15.38
N ASP A 758 23.51 18.80 -15.01
CA ASP A 758 24.63 19.05 -15.94
C ASP A 758 25.27 17.77 -16.53
N ALA A 759 24.90 16.58 -16.03
CA ALA A 759 25.53 15.32 -16.41
C ALA A 759 24.60 14.47 -17.30
N LEU A 760 24.64 14.74 -18.60
CA LEU A 760 23.87 14.00 -19.61
C LEU A 760 24.47 12.63 -19.90
N CYS A 761 23.62 11.59 -19.99
CA CYS A 761 24.00 10.25 -20.45
C CYS A 761 23.74 10.09 -21.95
N THR A 762 24.59 10.66 -22.80
CA THR A 762 24.42 10.58 -24.26
C THR A 762 24.42 9.14 -24.79
N ALA A 763 25.16 8.23 -24.15
CA ALA A 763 25.18 6.81 -24.53
C ALA A 763 23.85 6.10 -24.23
N GLY A 764 23.12 6.54 -23.21
CA GLY A 764 21.83 5.95 -22.83
C GLY A 764 21.92 4.59 -22.15
N ASP A 765 23.07 4.23 -21.56
CA ASP A 765 23.31 2.89 -21.02
C ASP A 765 24.16 2.88 -19.73
N ALA A 766 24.40 1.69 -19.18
CA ALA A 766 25.19 1.49 -17.97
C ALA A 766 26.67 1.93 -18.08
N SER A 767 27.19 2.29 -19.27
CA SER A 767 28.56 2.81 -19.39
C SER A 767 28.70 4.27 -18.93
N CYS A 768 27.58 4.98 -18.77
CA CYS A 768 27.55 6.36 -18.28
C CYS A 768 28.13 6.48 -16.86
N ALA A 769 28.76 7.62 -16.57
CA ALA A 769 29.26 7.90 -15.23
C ALA A 769 28.09 7.97 -14.21
N PRO A 770 28.31 7.52 -12.96
CA PRO A 770 27.29 7.62 -11.92
C PRO A 770 26.96 9.08 -11.66
N PHE A 771 25.67 9.40 -11.67
CA PHE A 771 25.16 10.77 -11.53
C PHE A 771 24.55 11.01 -10.16
N MET A 772 23.66 10.11 -9.74
CA MET A 772 22.94 10.23 -8.47
C MET A 772 22.59 8.85 -7.90
N LYS A 773 22.09 8.86 -6.66
CA LYS A 773 21.60 7.67 -5.95
C LYS A 773 20.10 7.52 -6.14
N ALA A 774 19.63 6.29 -6.31
CA ALA A 774 18.20 5.99 -6.32
C ALA A 774 17.54 6.50 -5.03
N GLY A 775 16.43 7.22 -5.15
CA GLY A 775 15.74 7.95 -4.09
C GLY A 775 16.23 9.39 -3.90
N SER A 776 17.21 9.87 -4.69
CA SER A 776 17.61 11.28 -4.68
C SER A 776 16.69 12.13 -5.55
N SER A 777 16.55 13.41 -5.20
CA SER A 777 15.83 14.39 -6.02
C SER A 777 16.75 15.03 -7.08
N VAL A 778 16.20 15.29 -8.26
CA VAL A 778 16.82 16.03 -9.36
C VAL A 778 15.88 17.14 -9.85
N GLU A 779 16.41 18.33 -10.09
CA GLU A 779 15.66 19.42 -10.73
C GLU A 779 15.55 19.17 -12.24
N VAL A 780 14.32 19.20 -12.74
CA VAL A 780 13.97 19.03 -14.14
C VAL A 780 13.50 20.36 -14.72
N ASP A 781 14.21 20.86 -15.72
CA ASP A 781 13.92 22.11 -16.41
C ASP A 781 13.03 21.87 -17.65
N VAL A 782 12.02 22.71 -17.82
CA VAL A 782 11.12 22.72 -18.99
C VAL A 782 11.15 24.09 -19.64
N THR A 783 11.37 24.11 -20.96
CA THR A 783 11.54 25.36 -21.71
C THR A 783 10.79 25.31 -23.04
N ALA A 784 10.11 26.41 -23.40
CA ALA A 784 9.30 26.48 -24.61
C ALA A 784 10.05 27.15 -25.77
N HIS A 785 9.93 26.56 -26.96
CA HIS A 785 10.72 26.95 -28.12
C HIS A 785 9.85 27.19 -29.37
N CYS A 786 10.25 28.14 -30.20
CA CYS A 786 9.57 28.46 -31.44
C CYS A 786 10.05 27.59 -32.61
N TRP A 787 9.36 27.70 -33.74
CA TRP A 787 9.63 26.89 -34.93
C TRP A 787 10.90 27.32 -35.68
N VAL A 788 11.60 26.34 -36.25
CA VAL A 788 12.72 26.50 -37.19
C VAL A 788 12.56 25.55 -38.38
N ALA A 789 13.24 25.82 -39.50
CA ALA A 789 13.03 25.08 -40.75
C ALA A 789 13.65 23.66 -40.80
N ASN A 790 14.58 23.31 -39.91
CA ASN A 790 15.36 22.05 -39.97
C ASN A 790 14.66 20.81 -39.38
N ASP A 791 13.55 20.97 -38.65
CA ASP A 791 12.69 19.92 -38.06
C ASP A 791 13.41 18.60 -37.71
N ASP A 792 14.46 18.70 -36.87
CA ASP A 792 15.29 17.58 -36.43
C ASP A 792 14.76 16.92 -35.14
N GLY A 793 13.58 17.33 -34.67
CA GLY A 793 12.96 16.87 -33.43
C GLY A 793 13.66 17.35 -32.15
N ASN A 794 14.72 18.16 -32.26
CA ASN A 794 15.39 18.75 -31.11
C ASN A 794 14.92 20.19 -30.93
N TYR A 795 14.20 20.48 -29.86
CA TYR A 795 13.75 21.84 -29.58
C TYR A 795 14.77 22.66 -28.78
N GLY A 796 15.71 22.00 -28.09
CA GLY A 796 16.69 22.66 -27.22
C GLY A 796 17.68 23.59 -27.97
N ASN A 797 17.83 23.41 -29.29
CA ASN A 797 18.65 24.28 -30.14
C ASN A 797 17.86 25.42 -30.81
N ASN A 798 16.54 25.50 -30.61
CA ASN A 798 15.67 26.52 -31.21
C ASN A 798 15.60 27.79 -30.34
N PRO A 799 15.19 28.95 -30.89
CA PRO A 799 14.94 30.14 -30.07
C PRO A 799 13.79 29.92 -29.07
N ARG A 800 13.94 30.44 -27.85
CA ARG A 800 12.91 30.33 -26.79
C ARG A 800 11.76 31.32 -26.98
N THR A 801 10.53 30.88 -26.69
CA THR A 801 9.35 31.72 -26.54
C THR A 801 9.20 32.20 -25.10
N ARG A 802 9.79 33.34 -24.76
CA ARG A 802 9.86 33.90 -23.41
C ARG A 802 8.55 34.45 -22.88
N ASN A 803 7.57 34.73 -23.74
CA ASN A 803 6.22 35.12 -23.32
C ASN A 803 5.30 33.94 -23.01
N PHE A 804 5.72 32.70 -23.31
CA PHE A 804 4.97 31.49 -22.94
C PHE A 804 4.80 31.41 -21.42
N ARG A 805 3.57 31.11 -20.98
CA ARG A 805 3.17 30.96 -19.57
C ARG A 805 2.27 29.75 -19.45
N HIS A 806 2.52 28.90 -18.47
CA HIS A 806 1.69 27.73 -18.23
C HIS A 806 1.59 27.50 -16.72
N PRO A 807 0.37 27.26 -16.18
CA PRO A 807 0.18 27.09 -14.74
C PRO A 807 0.88 25.85 -14.20
N GLY A 808 1.21 24.87 -15.06
CA GLY A 808 1.88 23.66 -14.63
C GLY A 808 2.00 22.58 -15.70
N ILE A 809 3.20 22.07 -15.98
CA ILE A 809 3.40 20.90 -16.86
C ILE A 809 3.79 19.68 -16.04
N ASP A 810 2.95 18.65 -16.04
CA ASP A 810 3.21 17.39 -15.35
C ASP A 810 4.20 16.53 -16.13
N LEU A 811 5.25 16.11 -15.44
CA LEU A 811 6.30 15.27 -15.99
C LEU A 811 6.32 13.91 -15.31
N GLU A 812 6.53 12.86 -16.10
CA GLU A 812 6.77 11.49 -15.66
C GLU A 812 8.16 11.00 -16.12
N PRO A 813 8.84 10.16 -15.32
CA PRO A 813 10.08 9.52 -15.75
C PRO A 813 9.79 8.49 -16.85
N GLU A 814 10.74 8.30 -17.75
CA GLU A 814 10.74 7.25 -18.77
C GLU A 814 12.09 6.55 -18.76
N LEU A 815 12.06 5.25 -18.51
CA LEU A 815 13.25 4.40 -18.51
C LEU A 815 13.86 4.29 -19.91
N VAL A 816 15.16 4.52 -20.01
CA VAL A 816 15.97 4.36 -21.22
C VAL A 816 16.78 3.05 -21.15
N ALA A 817 17.38 2.75 -20.00
CA ALA A 817 18.09 1.49 -19.75
C ALA A 817 18.02 1.11 -18.26
N PRO A 818 17.90 -0.18 -17.90
CA PRO A 818 17.93 -1.34 -18.80
C PRO A 818 16.67 -1.50 -19.64
N SER A 819 16.80 -2.03 -20.86
CA SER A 819 15.63 -2.28 -21.72
C SER A 819 14.75 -3.38 -21.12
N GLY A 820 13.47 -3.09 -20.93
CA GLY A 820 12.53 -4.01 -20.26
C GLY A 820 12.60 -3.98 -18.74
N GLY A 821 13.40 -3.07 -18.16
CA GLY A 821 13.45 -2.83 -16.73
C GLY A 821 12.23 -2.10 -16.16
N HIS A 822 12.26 -1.91 -14.86
CA HIS A 822 11.26 -1.17 -14.11
C HIS A 822 11.49 0.33 -14.26
N ASN A 823 10.42 1.06 -14.59
CA ASN A 823 10.47 2.51 -14.57
C ASN A 823 10.48 3.01 -13.12
N SER A 824 11.02 4.20 -12.89
CA SER A 824 10.92 4.85 -11.58
C SER A 824 9.46 5.16 -11.29
N ALA A 825 9.04 4.94 -10.04
CA ALA A 825 7.66 5.21 -9.64
C ALA A 825 7.37 6.72 -9.63
N ASP A 826 6.11 7.08 -9.92
CA ASP A 826 5.58 8.42 -9.61
C ASP A 826 5.38 8.45 -8.09
N LEU A 827 6.43 8.83 -7.36
CA LEU A 827 6.49 8.64 -5.92
C LEU A 827 5.61 9.66 -5.20
N PRO A 828 5.02 9.30 -4.03
CA PRO A 828 4.29 10.25 -3.21
C PRO A 828 5.14 11.48 -2.89
N ASP A 829 6.45 11.31 -2.63
CA ASP A 829 7.44 12.37 -2.34
C ASP A 829 7.69 13.37 -3.49
N ASP A 830 7.13 13.13 -4.68
CA ASP A 830 7.00 14.13 -5.76
C ASP A 830 5.87 15.15 -5.47
N VAL A 831 5.44 15.28 -4.19
CA VAL A 831 4.27 16.00 -3.60
C VAL A 831 4.07 17.45 -4.06
N SER A 832 4.98 18.08 -4.79
CA SER A 832 4.75 19.47 -5.21
C SER A 832 5.29 19.80 -6.59
N GLY A 833 4.71 19.13 -7.58
CA GLY A 833 4.06 19.94 -8.60
C GLY A 833 4.38 19.58 -10.03
N SER A 834 3.68 20.31 -10.86
CA SER A 834 3.89 20.50 -12.28
C SER A 834 4.96 21.58 -12.50
N ALA A 835 5.80 21.51 -13.53
CA ALA A 835 6.73 22.59 -13.86
C ALA A 835 5.93 23.86 -14.23
N VAL A 836 5.85 24.82 -13.30
CA VAL A 836 5.13 26.08 -13.50
C VAL A 836 5.97 26.97 -14.41
N ILE A 837 5.46 27.25 -15.60
CA ILE A 837 6.19 28.05 -16.58
C ILE A 837 5.89 29.52 -16.34
N GLY A 838 6.79 30.14 -15.57
CA GLY A 838 6.73 31.54 -15.22
C GLY A 838 7.45 32.43 -16.24
N SER A 839 8.22 33.38 -15.72
CA SER A 839 9.02 34.28 -16.56
C SER A 839 10.03 33.51 -17.42
N ASN A 840 10.25 33.97 -18.65
CA ASN A 840 11.24 33.53 -19.62
C ASN A 840 10.85 32.26 -20.39
N GLY A 841 9.58 31.83 -20.31
CA GLY A 841 9.11 30.62 -20.96
C GLY A 841 9.81 29.37 -20.43
N ALA A 842 10.20 29.40 -19.16
CA ALA A 842 10.92 28.34 -18.47
C ALA A 842 10.31 28.09 -17.08
N GLY A 843 10.40 26.85 -16.62
CA GLY A 843 10.08 26.44 -15.26
C GLY A 843 10.91 25.22 -14.88
N SER A 844 11.03 24.95 -13.58
CA SER A 844 11.69 23.76 -13.07
C SER A 844 10.78 23.03 -12.09
N VAL A 845 11.06 21.75 -11.90
CA VAL A 845 10.38 20.96 -10.89
C VAL A 845 11.30 19.85 -10.36
N ALA A 846 11.28 19.65 -9.04
CA ALA A 846 11.96 18.55 -8.40
C ALA A 846 11.27 17.21 -8.75
N ARG A 847 12.07 16.19 -9.07
CA ARG A 847 11.61 14.81 -9.28
C ARG A 847 12.53 13.83 -8.58
N VAL A 848 12.00 12.77 -8.00
CA VAL A 848 12.77 11.68 -7.42
C VAL A 848 12.88 10.53 -8.43
N LEU A 849 14.07 9.95 -8.55
CA LEU A 849 14.28 8.71 -9.29
C LEU A 849 14.63 7.61 -8.30
N ASP A 850 13.69 6.73 -7.99
CA ASP A 850 13.80 5.66 -6.98
C ASP A 850 14.34 4.33 -7.50
N GLU A 851 14.61 4.25 -8.80
CA GLU A 851 15.07 3.04 -9.45
C GLU A 851 16.44 3.25 -10.13
N VAL A 852 17.20 2.17 -10.25
CA VAL A 852 18.50 2.15 -10.95
C VAL A 852 18.28 2.18 -12.46
N GLY A 853 19.11 2.93 -13.18
CA GLY A 853 18.98 3.01 -14.62
C GLY A 853 19.46 4.31 -15.22
N VAL A 854 19.08 4.50 -16.47
CA VAL A 854 19.15 5.78 -17.20
C VAL A 854 17.72 6.16 -17.53
N PHE A 855 17.34 7.40 -17.20
CA PHE A 855 15.99 7.90 -17.36
C PHE A 855 15.98 9.17 -18.22
N ARG A 856 14.81 9.54 -18.72
CA ARG A 856 14.50 10.89 -19.21
C ARG A 856 13.13 11.30 -18.69
N PHE A 857 12.77 12.58 -18.79
CA PHE A 857 11.43 13.05 -18.40
C PHE A 857 10.60 13.44 -19.61
N VAL A 858 9.31 13.10 -19.60
CA VAL A 858 8.36 13.44 -20.65
C VAL A 858 7.07 14.01 -20.04
N PRO A 859 6.27 14.80 -20.79
CA PRO A 859 4.96 15.21 -20.31
C PRO A 859 4.03 14.02 -20.17
N LYS A 860 3.30 13.96 -19.04
CA LYS A 860 2.34 12.90 -18.74
C LYS A 860 1.16 12.91 -19.73
N ASN A 861 0.73 14.10 -20.14
CA ASN A 861 -0.37 14.33 -21.06
C ASN A 861 0.01 15.34 -22.15
N ASP A 862 -0.84 15.48 -23.17
CA ASP A 862 -0.81 16.65 -24.05
C ASP A 862 -1.00 17.93 -23.22
N ILE A 863 -0.36 19.02 -23.64
CA ILE A 863 -0.28 20.27 -22.86
C ILE A 863 -1.31 21.26 -23.41
N ASP A 864 -2.28 21.66 -22.58
CA ASP A 864 -3.27 22.67 -22.96
C ASP A 864 -2.68 24.08 -22.90
N TYR A 865 -2.72 24.80 -24.01
CA TYR A 865 -2.32 26.20 -24.05
C TYR A 865 -3.32 27.02 -24.87
N LEU A 866 -3.95 28.00 -24.21
CA LEU A 866 -4.96 28.88 -24.79
C LEU A 866 -6.18 28.13 -25.37
N GLY A 867 -6.49 26.93 -24.85
CA GLY A 867 -7.58 26.08 -25.32
C GLY A 867 -7.21 25.18 -26.50
N HIS A 868 -5.91 25.06 -26.82
CA HIS A 868 -5.36 24.20 -27.86
C HIS A 868 -4.41 23.17 -27.24
N GLN A 869 -4.32 21.98 -27.84
CA GLN A 869 -3.44 20.91 -27.37
C GLN A 869 -2.09 20.97 -28.08
N LEU A 870 -1.00 21.12 -27.32
CA LEU A 870 0.36 20.86 -27.76
C LEU A 870 0.67 19.37 -27.50
N PRO A 871 0.82 18.53 -28.54
CA PRO A 871 0.99 17.09 -28.36
C PRO A 871 2.22 16.74 -27.52
N ARG A 872 2.12 15.72 -26.66
CA ARG A 872 3.25 15.24 -25.85
C ARG A 872 4.46 14.79 -26.68
N SER A 873 4.24 14.47 -27.96
CA SER A 873 5.29 14.12 -28.90
C SER A 873 6.12 15.32 -29.40
N GLN A 874 5.66 16.56 -29.17
CA GLN A 874 6.40 17.78 -29.51
C GLN A 874 7.31 18.20 -28.35
N VAL A 875 8.11 17.23 -27.88
CA VAL A 875 9.10 17.40 -26.82
C VAL A 875 10.43 16.82 -27.27
N SER A 876 11.51 17.48 -26.86
CA SER A 876 12.85 16.91 -26.88
C SER A 876 13.32 16.75 -25.44
N SER A 877 13.75 15.55 -25.06
CA SER A 877 14.16 15.24 -23.69
C SER A 877 15.54 14.59 -23.68
N ALA A 878 16.41 15.07 -22.80
CA ALA A 878 17.76 14.55 -22.66
C ALA A 878 17.81 13.39 -21.64
N ASN A 879 18.65 12.39 -21.93
CA ASN A 879 18.91 11.30 -21.00
C ASN A 879 19.69 11.81 -19.79
N ILE A 880 19.16 11.51 -18.61
CA ILE A 880 19.73 11.80 -17.30
C ILE A 880 20.86 10.82 -17.02
N GLY A 881 21.89 11.25 -16.29
CA GLY A 881 23.03 10.42 -15.92
C GLY A 881 22.66 9.10 -15.22
N ARG A 882 23.65 8.20 -15.07
CA ARG A 882 23.43 6.84 -14.52
C ARG A 882 23.01 6.89 -13.05
N VAL A 883 21.80 6.45 -12.74
CA VAL A 883 21.30 6.27 -11.35
C VAL A 883 21.83 4.95 -10.80
N THR A 884 22.35 4.98 -9.57
CA THR A 884 22.94 3.80 -8.88
C THR A 884 22.23 3.52 -7.56
N PRO A 885 22.33 2.30 -6.99
CA PRO A 885 21.79 2.06 -5.65
C PRO A 885 22.46 2.97 -4.61
N ALA A 886 21.71 3.30 -3.58
CA ALA A 886 22.17 4.06 -2.43
C ALA A 886 23.07 3.21 -1.51
N TYR A 887 22.67 1.97 -1.23
CA TYR A 887 23.43 1.01 -0.42
C TYR A 887 23.06 -0.44 -0.77
N LEU A 888 23.82 -1.39 -0.23
CA LEU A 888 23.56 -2.84 -0.35
C LEU A 888 23.08 -3.41 0.98
N SER A 889 22.22 -4.42 0.91
CA SER A 889 21.96 -5.35 2.01
C SER A 889 22.45 -6.75 1.66
N ALA A 890 22.71 -7.57 2.67
CA ALA A 890 23.10 -8.96 2.49
C ALA A 890 22.43 -9.85 3.52
N GLN A 891 21.84 -10.94 3.07
CA GLN A 891 21.21 -11.96 3.90
C GLN A 891 21.89 -13.30 3.68
N THR A 892 22.01 -14.11 4.74
CA THR A 892 22.69 -15.41 4.68
C THR A 892 21.80 -16.53 5.12
N SER A 893 21.91 -17.69 4.48
CA SER A 893 21.23 -18.90 4.90
C SER A 893 21.87 -19.54 6.14
N ASP A 894 21.08 -20.36 6.84
CA ASP A 894 21.56 -21.27 7.87
C ASP A 894 22.54 -22.30 7.26
N THR A 895 23.83 -22.09 7.47
CA THR A 895 24.86 -23.04 7.03
C THR A 895 24.96 -24.21 8.01
N ARG A 896 24.81 -25.44 7.52
CA ARG A 896 24.80 -26.65 8.35
C ARG A 896 25.75 -27.71 7.82
N LEU A 897 26.45 -28.35 8.76
CA LEU A 897 27.33 -29.48 8.51
C LEU A 897 26.69 -30.79 8.96
N GLU A 898 26.96 -31.86 8.24
CA GLU A 898 26.51 -33.20 8.56
C GLU A 898 27.52 -33.91 9.46
N ALA A 899 27.03 -34.56 10.52
CA ALA A 899 27.85 -35.38 11.40
C ALA A 899 28.35 -36.64 10.69
N TYR A 900 29.58 -37.06 11.00
CA TYR A 900 30.06 -38.37 10.59
C TYR A 900 29.19 -39.46 11.20
N CYS A 901 28.81 -39.34 12.47
CA CYS A 901 28.06 -40.36 13.18
C CYS A 901 27.33 -39.74 14.38
N ASN A 902 26.03 -40.00 14.53
CA ASN A 902 25.19 -39.34 15.54
C ASN A 902 25.39 -37.81 15.48
N ASP A 903 25.89 -37.18 16.55
CA ASP A 903 26.10 -35.73 16.62
C ASP A 903 27.59 -35.33 16.63
N PHE A 904 28.49 -36.17 16.10
CA PHE A 904 29.94 -35.88 16.12
C PHE A 904 30.68 -36.21 14.81
N SER A 905 31.83 -35.55 14.62
CA SER A 905 32.84 -35.86 13.59
C SER A 905 34.24 -35.77 14.20
N TYR A 906 35.24 -36.42 13.60
CA TYR A 906 36.63 -36.29 14.06
C TYR A 906 37.37 -35.11 13.41
N LEU A 907 38.26 -34.46 14.14
CA LEU A 907 39.20 -33.50 13.56
C LEU A 907 40.13 -34.21 12.56
N GLY A 908 40.27 -33.66 11.36
CA GLY A 908 40.98 -34.25 10.22
C GLY A 908 40.09 -35.07 9.29
N GLN A 909 38.84 -35.30 9.65
CA GLN A 909 37.85 -35.97 8.80
C GLN A 909 37.12 -34.95 7.90
N PRO A 910 36.82 -35.29 6.62
CA PRO A 910 35.87 -34.52 5.81
C PRO A 910 34.48 -34.44 6.46
N VAL A 911 33.83 -33.29 6.38
CA VAL A 911 32.51 -33.01 6.95
C VAL A 911 31.65 -32.38 5.85
N ALA A 912 30.54 -33.03 5.48
CA ALA A 912 29.68 -32.56 4.39
C ALA A 912 28.89 -31.32 4.81
N TYR A 913 28.52 -30.47 3.84
CA TYR A 913 27.42 -29.54 4.04
C TYR A 913 26.08 -30.29 3.91
N SER A 914 25.26 -30.26 4.95
CA SER A 914 23.84 -30.60 4.83
C SER A 914 23.04 -29.41 4.29
N SER A 915 23.45 -28.18 4.63
CA SER A 915 22.99 -26.93 4.03
C SER A 915 24.21 -26.06 3.68
N PRO A 916 24.55 -25.88 2.39
CA PRO A 916 25.70 -25.05 2.01
C PRO A 916 25.43 -23.56 2.25
N PRO A 917 26.48 -22.75 2.43
CA PRO A 917 26.32 -21.30 2.62
C PRO A 917 25.81 -20.64 1.35
N VAL A 918 24.77 -19.81 1.51
CA VAL A 918 24.20 -18.95 0.47
C VAL A 918 24.13 -17.53 1.00
N VAL A 919 24.51 -16.56 0.17
CA VAL A 919 24.37 -15.13 0.44
C VAL A 919 23.53 -14.48 -0.65
N THR A 920 22.42 -13.85 -0.26
CA THR A 920 21.61 -12.99 -1.12
C THR A 920 22.06 -11.55 -0.92
N VAL A 921 22.34 -10.82 -2.00
CA VAL A 921 22.68 -9.39 -1.95
C VAL A 921 21.64 -8.62 -2.72
N ALA A 922 21.14 -7.52 -2.15
CA ALA A 922 20.15 -6.65 -2.80
C ALA A 922 20.61 -5.19 -2.80
N GLY A 923 20.26 -4.46 -3.86
CA GLY A 923 20.44 -3.02 -3.98
C GLY A 923 19.24 -2.25 -3.46
N HIS A 924 19.48 -1.15 -2.74
CA HIS A 924 18.42 -0.32 -2.15
C HIS A 924 18.57 1.15 -2.52
N ALA A 925 17.42 1.83 -2.65
CA ALA A 925 17.29 3.28 -2.72
C ALA A 925 17.47 3.93 -1.33
N ILE A 926 17.52 5.26 -1.27
CA ILE A 926 17.74 6.03 -0.03
C ILE A 926 16.72 5.69 1.08
N ASP A 927 15.47 5.49 0.70
CA ASP A 927 14.34 5.17 1.58
C ASP A 927 14.29 3.68 2.00
N GLY A 928 15.17 2.84 1.45
CA GLY A 928 15.27 1.41 1.70
C GLY A 928 14.43 0.51 0.79
N ARG A 929 13.72 1.06 -0.19
CA ARG A 929 13.08 0.25 -1.24
C ARG A 929 14.13 -0.47 -2.08
N VAL A 930 13.80 -1.66 -2.57
CA VAL A 930 14.69 -2.44 -3.45
C VAL A 930 14.72 -1.79 -4.83
N THR A 931 15.91 -1.65 -5.40
CA THR A 931 16.10 -1.18 -6.78
C THR A 931 16.13 -2.39 -7.71
N HIS A 932 15.00 -2.70 -8.34
CA HIS A 932 14.76 -3.87 -9.19
C HIS A 932 15.73 -3.96 -10.36
N ASN A 933 16.05 -2.81 -10.97
CA ASN A 933 16.96 -2.75 -12.11
C ASN A 933 18.42 -3.00 -11.71
N PHE A 934 18.76 -2.99 -10.41
CA PHE A 934 20.04 -3.48 -9.92
C PHE A 934 20.06 -5.02 -9.88
N ASP A 935 19.65 -5.63 -10.98
CA ASP A 935 19.88 -7.02 -11.36
C ASP A 935 19.90 -7.12 -12.90
N SER A 936 20.71 -6.27 -13.53
CA SER A 936 20.79 -6.14 -14.99
C SER A 936 22.22 -5.88 -15.43
N GLU A 937 22.45 -5.27 -16.60
CA GLU A 937 23.77 -4.75 -16.98
C GLU A 937 24.32 -3.70 -16.00
N PHE A 938 23.48 -3.18 -15.10
CA PHE A 938 23.86 -2.29 -14.01
C PHE A 938 24.45 -3.04 -12.79
N TRP A 939 24.37 -4.38 -12.76
CA TRP A 939 25.04 -5.19 -11.73
C TRP A 939 26.56 -5.20 -11.93
N ASN A 940 27.27 -4.48 -11.07
CA ASN A 940 28.73 -4.37 -11.13
C ASN A 940 29.44 -4.81 -9.83
N LEU A 941 28.70 -5.47 -8.93
CA LEU A 941 29.26 -6.02 -7.70
C LEU A 941 30.01 -7.34 -7.98
N PRO A 942 31.30 -7.45 -7.61
CA PRO A 942 32.04 -8.71 -7.69
C PRO A 942 31.45 -9.79 -6.77
N ASN A 943 31.62 -11.07 -7.13
CA ASN A 943 31.12 -12.19 -6.33
C ASN A 943 31.65 -12.15 -4.87
N PRO A 944 30.79 -11.91 -3.86
CA PRO A 944 31.24 -11.71 -2.49
C PRO A 944 31.79 -12.99 -1.84
N MET A 945 31.31 -14.16 -2.27
CA MET A 945 31.71 -15.48 -1.75
C MET A 945 33.12 -15.90 -2.19
N ALA A 946 33.75 -15.18 -3.13
CA ALA A 946 35.13 -15.42 -3.55
C ALA A 946 36.16 -15.07 -2.46
N SER A 947 35.81 -14.21 -1.51
CA SER A 947 36.71 -13.75 -0.43
C SER A 947 36.43 -14.38 0.93
N ARG A 948 35.66 -15.46 0.97
CA ARG A 948 35.21 -16.12 2.20
C ARG A 948 36.34 -16.67 3.06
N ARG A 949 36.15 -16.62 4.37
CA ARG A 949 37.09 -17.12 5.39
C ARG A 949 36.34 -17.80 6.50
N TYR A 950 37.03 -18.68 7.24
CA TYR A 950 36.43 -19.40 8.35
C TYR A 950 37.15 -19.08 9.66
N GLY A 951 36.37 -18.89 10.72
CA GLY A 951 36.85 -18.82 12.10
C GLY A 951 36.50 -20.10 12.86
N THR A 952 37.34 -20.50 13.82
CA THR A 952 37.09 -21.68 14.68
C THR A 952 37.29 -21.33 16.15
N GLN A 953 36.78 -22.20 17.04
CA GLN A 953 36.88 -22.06 18.50
C GLN A 953 38.31 -22.15 19.05
N SER A 954 39.25 -22.67 18.26
CA SER A 954 40.63 -22.88 18.65
C SER A 954 41.54 -22.41 17.53
N ALA A 955 42.41 -21.44 17.82
CA ALA A 955 43.41 -20.98 16.85
C ALA A 955 44.36 -22.09 16.35
N ALA A 956 44.37 -23.24 17.02
CA ALA A 956 45.12 -24.43 16.58
C ALA A 956 44.39 -25.25 15.50
N VAL A 957 43.10 -24.98 15.25
CA VAL A 957 42.27 -25.67 14.26
C VAL A 957 41.90 -24.68 13.15
N SER A 958 42.22 -25.04 11.91
CA SER A 958 41.87 -24.29 10.71
C SER A 958 40.82 -25.06 9.89
N VAL A 959 40.02 -24.35 9.12
CA VAL A 959 39.15 -24.99 8.11
C VAL A 959 39.93 -25.11 6.80
N GLU A 960 39.87 -26.29 6.20
CA GLU A 960 40.44 -26.64 4.92
C GLU A 960 39.30 -26.93 3.95
N GLU A 961 39.28 -26.21 2.83
CA GLU A 961 38.35 -26.46 1.73
C GLU A 961 38.99 -27.40 0.68
N PRO A 962 38.21 -28.28 0.03
CA PRO A 962 38.66 -28.96 -1.17
C PRO A 962 39.05 -27.96 -2.25
N GLY A 963 40.06 -28.30 -3.06
CA GLY A 963 40.47 -27.45 -4.18
C GLY A 963 39.39 -27.40 -5.26
N GLY A 964 39.06 -26.20 -5.74
CA GLY A 964 38.17 -26.01 -6.90
C GLY A 964 36.69 -25.78 -6.60
N ILE A 965 36.31 -25.44 -5.36
CA ILE A 965 34.92 -25.11 -5.00
C ILE A 965 34.36 -24.02 -5.93
N ALA A 966 33.28 -24.34 -6.65
CA ALA A 966 32.56 -23.38 -7.48
C ALA A 966 31.56 -22.58 -6.63
N VAL A 967 31.42 -21.29 -6.96
CA VAL A 967 30.32 -20.47 -6.47
C VAL A 967 29.31 -20.34 -7.60
N THR A 968 28.07 -20.76 -7.34
CA THR A 968 26.95 -20.56 -8.24
C THR A 968 26.34 -19.19 -8.00
N VAL A 969 26.08 -18.47 -9.09
CA VAL A 969 25.23 -17.27 -9.08
C VAL A 969 23.86 -17.71 -9.58
N ALA A 970 22.82 -17.35 -8.84
CA ALA A 970 21.41 -17.55 -9.20
C ALA A 970 20.69 -16.20 -9.18
N ASP A 971 19.52 -16.15 -9.82
CA ASP A 971 18.70 -14.94 -10.00
C ASP A 971 19.49 -13.82 -10.69
N ASP A 972 20.10 -14.16 -11.84
CA ASP A 972 20.83 -13.18 -12.65
C ASP A 972 19.93 -12.72 -13.79
N GLY A 973 19.49 -11.47 -13.76
CA GLY A 973 18.74 -10.85 -14.86
C GLY A 973 17.23 -11.03 -14.77
N ASP A 974 16.66 -11.29 -13.59
CA ASP A 974 15.22 -11.38 -13.38
C ASP A 974 14.59 -10.07 -12.90
N LEU A 975 15.43 -9.04 -12.66
CA LEU A 975 15.02 -7.70 -12.26
C LEU A 975 14.36 -7.66 -10.87
N ASP A 976 14.71 -8.56 -9.96
CA ASP A 976 14.25 -8.48 -8.56
C ASP A 976 15.13 -7.59 -7.67
N GLY A 977 16.19 -7.02 -8.23
CA GLY A 977 17.15 -6.15 -7.54
C GLY A 977 18.13 -6.89 -6.63
N SER A 978 18.20 -8.22 -6.75
CA SER A 978 19.00 -9.09 -5.90
C SER A 978 19.72 -10.20 -6.67
N ARG A 979 20.77 -10.76 -6.08
CA ARG A 979 21.43 -11.99 -6.59
C ARG A 979 21.81 -12.92 -5.46
N ARG A 980 21.71 -14.23 -5.72
CA ARG A 980 22.12 -15.29 -4.79
C ARG A 980 23.47 -15.89 -5.16
N PHE A 981 24.40 -15.90 -4.20
CA PHE A 981 25.73 -16.50 -4.31
C PHE A 981 25.84 -17.70 -3.38
N GLY A 982 25.92 -18.91 -3.94
CA GLY A 982 25.97 -20.15 -3.18
C GLY A 982 27.23 -20.97 -3.45
N VAL A 983 27.74 -21.67 -2.44
CA VAL A 983 28.80 -22.68 -2.66
C VAL A 983 28.15 -23.96 -3.21
N SER A 984 28.64 -24.45 -4.36
CA SER A 984 28.19 -25.74 -4.89
C SER A 984 28.60 -26.87 -3.95
N LYS A 985 27.71 -27.85 -3.74
CA LYS A 985 27.83 -28.92 -2.72
C LYS A 985 29.18 -29.64 -2.77
N ASP A 986 30.06 -29.28 -1.87
CA ASP A 986 31.26 -30.03 -1.52
C ASP A 986 31.34 -30.11 0.03
N TRP A 987 32.49 -30.37 0.61
CA TRP A 987 32.66 -30.62 2.04
C TRP A 987 33.75 -29.72 2.61
N ILE A 988 33.85 -29.59 3.92
CA ILE A 988 35.00 -28.94 4.56
C ILE A 988 35.70 -29.89 5.53
N ARG A 989 36.96 -29.63 5.84
CA ARG A 989 37.74 -30.39 6.82
C ARG A 989 38.26 -29.46 7.89
N PHE A 990 38.21 -29.91 9.14
CA PHE A 990 38.84 -29.21 10.24
C PHE A 990 40.21 -29.81 10.48
N SER A 991 41.27 -29.00 10.43
CA SER A 991 42.63 -29.49 10.59
C SER A 991 42.82 -30.11 11.98
N ARG A 992 43.68 -31.12 12.03
CA ARG A 992 43.99 -31.83 13.27
C ARG A 992 45.28 -31.25 13.88
N PRO A 993 45.21 -30.57 15.04
CA PRO A 993 46.40 -29.97 15.65
C PRO A 993 47.36 -31.02 16.22
N ALA A 994 48.61 -30.62 16.45
CA ALA A 994 49.61 -31.49 17.07
C ALA A 994 49.25 -31.83 18.54
N SER A 995 48.77 -30.83 19.29
CA SER A 995 48.27 -31.01 20.66
C SER A 995 46.79 -31.40 20.65
N ALA A 996 46.41 -32.34 21.51
CA ALA A 996 45.01 -32.73 21.65
C ALA A 996 44.18 -31.55 22.17
N VAL A 997 43.06 -31.28 21.50
CA VAL A 997 42.10 -30.23 21.89
C VAL A 997 40.83 -30.88 22.42
N ALA A 998 40.18 -30.22 23.39
CA ALA A 998 38.87 -30.62 23.88
C ALA A 998 37.85 -30.62 22.72
N PRO A 999 36.71 -31.32 22.83
CA PRO A 999 35.71 -31.34 21.78
C PRO A 999 35.25 -29.92 21.45
N LEU A 1000 35.24 -29.59 20.16
CA LEU A 1000 34.75 -28.32 19.62
C LEU A 1000 33.35 -28.57 19.05
N GLY A 1001 32.42 -27.63 19.07
CA GLY A 1001 31.08 -27.88 18.54
C GLY A 1001 30.01 -26.88 18.96
N THR A 1002 28.88 -26.90 18.26
CA THR A 1002 27.84 -25.86 18.27
C THR A 1002 26.68 -26.19 19.20
N VAL A 1003 26.88 -26.07 20.51
CA VAL A 1003 25.75 -25.93 21.43
C VAL A 1003 25.30 -24.47 21.42
N ILE A 1004 24.00 -24.22 21.50
CA ILE A 1004 23.43 -22.90 21.77
C ILE A 1004 24.01 -22.43 23.12
N GLY A 1005 25.00 -21.52 23.07
CA GLY A 1005 25.64 -20.93 24.27
C GLY A 1005 27.18 -20.93 24.34
N GLY A 1006 27.94 -21.45 23.36
CA GLY A 1006 29.41 -21.37 23.33
C GLY A 1006 29.95 -20.90 21.97
N SER A 1007 31.07 -20.16 21.93
CA SER A 1007 31.66 -19.56 20.71
C SER A 1007 31.90 -20.61 19.62
N GLN A 1008 31.48 -20.37 18.36
CA GLN A 1008 31.23 -21.36 17.30
C GLN A 1008 32.13 -21.18 16.06
N THR A 1009 32.10 -22.14 15.12
CA THR A 1009 32.70 -21.96 13.77
C THR A 1009 31.92 -20.89 13.01
N THR A 1010 32.62 -19.92 12.42
CA THR A 1010 32.00 -18.79 11.71
C THR A 1010 32.42 -18.75 10.26
N LEU A 1011 31.50 -18.34 9.38
CA LEU A 1011 31.81 -17.92 8.02
C LEU A 1011 31.91 -16.40 8.00
N ILE A 1012 33.02 -15.89 7.45
CA ILE A 1012 33.34 -14.47 7.44
C ILE A 1012 33.51 -14.04 5.98
N LEU A 1013 32.71 -13.06 5.56
CA LEU A 1013 32.94 -12.32 4.31
C LEU A 1013 33.43 -10.92 4.67
N PRO A 1014 34.54 -10.44 4.09
CA PRO A 1014 35.03 -9.10 4.38
C PRO A 1014 34.09 -8.05 3.78
N ALA A 1015 33.89 -6.93 4.46
CA ALA A 1015 33.05 -5.83 3.96
C ALA A 1015 33.51 -5.31 2.58
N SER A 1016 34.81 -5.42 2.27
CA SER A 1016 35.36 -5.08 0.95
C SER A 1016 34.85 -5.97 -0.19
N ALA A 1017 34.19 -7.09 0.11
CA ALA A 1017 33.55 -7.95 -0.88
C ALA A 1017 32.17 -7.42 -1.32
N PHE A 1018 31.63 -6.43 -0.59
CA PHE A 1018 30.32 -5.80 -0.84
C PHE A 1018 30.50 -4.32 -1.17
N SER A 1019 31.46 -3.96 -2.01
CA SER A 1019 31.69 -2.57 -2.38
C SER A 1019 32.06 -2.36 -3.84
N VAL A 1020 31.59 -1.23 -4.38
CA VAL A 1020 31.90 -0.78 -5.75
C VAL A 1020 32.39 0.66 -5.66
N ALA A 1021 33.72 0.84 -5.77
CA ALA A 1021 34.36 2.13 -5.51
C ALA A 1021 33.93 3.23 -6.50
N ALA A 1022 33.73 2.88 -7.78
CA ALA A 1022 33.31 3.84 -8.81
C ALA A 1022 31.93 4.43 -8.51
N ASP A 1023 31.05 3.63 -7.91
CA ASP A 1023 29.68 4.02 -7.58
C ASP A 1023 29.51 4.43 -6.13
N GLN A 1024 30.57 4.40 -5.31
CA GLN A 1024 30.48 4.64 -3.86
C GLN A 1024 29.41 3.75 -3.19
N LEU A 1025 29.28 2.52 -3.64
CA LEU A 1025 28.28 1.55 -3.15
C LEU A 1025 28.91 0.64 -2.09
N CYS A 1026 28.20 0.39 -0.99
CA CYS A 1026 28.69 -0.44 0.12
C CYS A 1026 27.54 -1.13 0.88
N LEU A 1027 27.86 -2.18 1.65
CA LEU A 1027 26.92 -2.81 2.60
C LEU A 1027 26.60 -1.86 3.76
N GLY A 1028 25.32 -1.62 4.02
CA GLY A 1028 24.91 -0.78 5.15
C GLY A 1028 23.50 -0.22 5.05
N GLN A 1029 23.36 1.05 5.40
CA GLN A 1029 22.15 1.86 5.25
C GLN A 1029 22.53 3.19 4.59
N TRP A 1030 21.53 3.98 4.20
CA TRP A 1030 21.80 5.31 3.65
C TRP A 1030 22.70 6.17 4.56
N GLY A 1031 23.57 6.97 3.93
CA GLY A 1031 24.56 7.81 4.62
C GLY A 1031 25.82 7.08 5.11
N SER A 1032 25.77 5.74 5.26
CA SER A 1032 26.96 4.96 5.66
C SER A 1032 28.04 4.89 4.57
N CYS A 1033 27.64 5.05 3.30
CA CYS A 1033 28.55 4.98 2.14
C CYS A 1033 29.03 6.36 1.63
N GLU A 1034 28.52 7.49 2.14
CA GLU A 1034 28.65 8.79 1.46
C GLU A 1034 29.87 9.65 1.81
N GLN A 1035 30.50 9.56 3.00
CA GLN A 1035 31.59 10.51 3.36
C GLN A 1035 32.71 9.99 4.28
N THR A 1036 32.99 8.68 4.36
CA THR A 1036 34.13 8.20 5.15
C THR A 1036 34.97 7.19 4.36
N GLN A 1037 36.30 7.31 4.46
CA GLN A 1037 37.15 6.12 4.33
C GLN A 1037 36.50 5.04 5.18
N PHE A 1038 36.16 3.90 4.56
CA PHE A 1038 35.49 2.74 5.17
C PHE A 1038 35.55 2.80 6.70
N GLY A 1039 34.49 3.35 7.31
CA GLY A 1039 34.42 3.44 8.76
C GLY A 1039 34.52 2.02 9.30
N THR A 1040 35.63 1.73 9.97
CA THR A 1040 36.02 0.41 10.51
C THR A 1040 35.11 -0.12 11.62
N LEU A 1041 33.81 0.20 11.58
CA LEU A 1041 32.78 -0.29 12.50
C LEU A 1041 31.65 -1.00 11.75
N ILE A 1042 31.99 -1.70 10.68
CA ILE A 1042 31.51 -3.07 10.51
C ILE A 1042 32.77 -3.93 10.40
N GLY A 1043 33.43 -4.14 11.54
CA GLY A 1043 34.55 -5.08 11.61
C GLY A 1043 34.04 -6.44 11.21
N GLY A 1044 34.30 -6.85 9.96
CA GLY A 1044 33.84 -8.09 9.32
C GLY A 1044 32.72 -8.78 10.08
N SER A 1045 31.47 -8.35 9.87
CA SER A 1045 30.32 -9.03 10.45
C SER A 1045 30.47 -10.53 10.17
N SER A 1046 30.56 -11.33 11.23
CA SER A 1046 30.35 -12.77 11.08
C SER A 1046 28.95 -12.93 10.53
N LEU A 1047 28.82 -13.29 9.25
CA LEU A 1047 27.54 -13.40 8.55
C LEU A 1047 26.88 -14.75 8.87
N GLY A 1048 26.75 -15.05 10.16
CA GLY A 1048 26.18 -16.29 10.67
C GLY A 1048 27.19 -17.31 11.19
N TYR A 1049 26.65 -18.26 11.96
CA TYR A 1049 27.38 -19.38 12.54
C TYR A 1049 27.16 -20.63 11.69
N ILE A 1050 28.19 -21.46 11.54
CA ILE A 1050 28.06 -22.76 10.89
C ILE A 1050 27.62 -23.77 11.97
N GLN A 1051 26.39 -24.24 11.88
CA GLN A 1051 25.87 -25.26 12.78
C GLN A 1051 26.39 -26.64 12.37
N GLY A 1052 26.64 -27.54 13.32
CA GLY A 1052 27.19 -28.84 12.94
C GLY A 1052 27.51 -29.78 14.09
N PRO A 1053 28.16 -30.91 13.77
CA PRO A 1053 28.55 -31.90 14.76
C PRO A 1053 29.54 -31.36 15.79
N GLN A 1054 29.61 -32.02 16.94
CA GLN A 1054 30.76 -31.90 17.82
C GLN A 1054 32.00 -32.50 17.15
N LEU A 1055 33.00 -31.68 16.90
CA LEU A 1055 34.32 -32.05 16.41
C LEU A 1055 35.17 -32.61 17.56
N ARG A 1056 35.58 -33.86 17.44
CA ARG A 1056 36.34 -34.59 18.46
C ARG A 1056 37.78 -34.82 18.02
N TYR A 1057 38.72 -34.57 18.90
CA TYR A 1057 40.10 -35.01 18.69
C TYR A 1057 40.20 -36.51 18.96
N GLY A 1058 40.23 -37.33 17.91
CA GLY A 1058 40.19 -38.79 18.01
C GLY A 1058 41.55 -39.49 18.07
N ARG A 1059 41.55 -40.71 18.59
CA ARG A 1059 42.59 -41.73 18.39
C ARG A 1059 42.01 -43.14 18.47
N ALA A 1060 42.60 -44.10 17.78
CA ALA A 1060 42.32 -45.52 17.96
C ALA A 1060 43.41 -46.14 18.85
N VAL A 1061 43.02 -46.87 19.90
CA VAL A 1061 43.90 -47.45 20.91
C VAL A 1061 43.75 -48.95 20.88
N LEU A 1062 44.84 -49.65 20.64
CA LEU A 1062 44.89 -51.10 20.74
C LEU A 1062 45.46 -51.48 22.10
N ALA A 1063 44.71 -52.25 22.89
CA ALA A 1063 45.15 -52.66 24.21
C ALA A 1063 46.04 -53.91 24.16
N SER A 1064 47.16 -53.87 24.88
CA SER A 1064 47.99 -55.06 25.11
C SER A 1064 47.20 -56.12 25.86
N ALA A 1065 47.35 -57.38 25.47
CA ALA A 1065 46.63 -58.50 26.06
C ALA A 1065 47.58 -59.64 26.44
N TYR A 1066 47.16 -60.45 27.41
CA TYR A 1066 47.90 -61.62 27.83
C TYR A 1066 46.95 -62.79 28.04
N GLY A 1067 47.43 -64.00 27.75
CA GLY A 1067 46.62 -65.20 27.88
C GLY A 1067 47.40 -66.46 27.56
N SER A 1068 46.71 -67.61 27.60
CA SER A 1068 47.33 -68.85 27.16
C SER A 1068 47.46 -68.88 25.64
N GLU A 1069 48.59 -69.40 25.20
CA GLU A 1069 48.88 -69.84 23.84
C GLU A 1069 47.87 -70.85 23.26
N SER A 1070 47.03 -71.47 24.11
CA SER A 1070 46.02 -72.46 23.73
C SER A 1070 44.60 -71.89 23.62
N GLN A 1071 44.40 -70.59 23.88
CA GLN A 1071 43.09 -69.94 23.86
C GLN A 1071 43.14 -68.68 22.99
N ALA A 1072 41.97 -68.29 22.48
CA ALA A 1072 41.79 -67.01 21.81
C ALA A 1072 42.03 -65.86 22.80
N VAL A 1073 43.02 -65.02 22.54
CA VAL A 1073 43.27 -63.81 23.32
C VAL A 1073 42.58 -62.64 22.64
N SER A 1074 41.50 -62.13 23.26
CA SER A 1074 40.81 -60.93 22.78
C SER A 1074 41.63 -59.68 23.11
N MET A 1075 41.77 -58.80 22.13
CA MET A 1075 42.44 -57.52 22.23
C MET A 1075 41.43 -56.41 21.95
N PRO A 1076 41.02 -55.63 22.96
CA PRO A 1076 40.15 -54.50 22.73
C PRO A 1076 40.84 -53.46 21.84
N LEU A 1077 40.23 -53.12 20.70
CA LEU A 1077 40.53 -51.90 19.96
C LEU A 1077 39.47 -50.86 20.35
N THR A 1078 39.90 -49.76 20.95
CA THR A 1078 39.01 -48.71 21.47
C THR A 1078 39.24 -47.42 20.70
N LEU A 1079 38.17 -46.83 20.19
CA LEU A 1079 38.17 -45.47 19.65
C LEU A 1079 37.96 -44.51 20.80
N GLU A 1080 38.91 -43.61 20.99
CA GLU A 1080 38.90 -42.61 22.04
C GLU A 1080 38.83 -41.20 21.46
N TYR A 1081 38.39 -40.27 22.28
CA TYR A 1081 38.51 -38.84 22.03
C TYR A 1081 39.07 -38.12 23.25
N TYR A 1082 39.78 -37.01 23.04
CA TYR A 1082 40.22 -36.17 24.14
C TYR A 1082 39.05 -35.33 24.66
N ASN A 1083 38.68 -35.50 25.93
CA ASN A 1083 37.55 -34.79 26.54
C ASN A 1083 37.92 -33.43 27.17
N GLY A 1084 39.15 -32.95 26.95
CA GLY A 1084 39.70 -31.74 27.56
C GLY A 1084 40.53 -32.00 28.82
N ARG A 1085 40.51 -33.22 29.37
CA ARG A 1085 41.36 -33.63 30.50
C ARG A 1085 42.15 -34.89 30.18
N GLN A 1086 41.48 -35.90 29.63
CA GLN A 1086 42.06 -37.19 29.27
C GLN A 1086 41.37 -37.75 28.04
N PHE A 1087 41.96 -38.79 27.47
CA PHE A 1087 41.27 -39.59 26.46
C PHE A 1087 40.23 -40.47 27.12
N ALA A 1088 39.03 -40.52 26.52
CA ALA A 1088 37.91 -41.34 26.94
C ALA A 1088 37.33 -42.04 25.71
N THR A 1089 36.73 -43.21 25.91
CA THR A 1089 36.06 -43.96 24.83
C THR A 1089 34.99 -43.11 24.15
N ASN A 1090 35.01 -43.07 22.82
CA ASN A 1090 34.01 -42.39 22.02
C ASN A 1090 32.75 -43.27 21.89
N LEU A 1091 31.87 -43.19 22.89
CA LEU A 1091 30.62 -43.97 22.93
C LEU A 1091 29.65 -43.64 21.79
N LEU A 1092 29.86 -42.53 21.08
CA LEU A 1092 29.04 -42.15 19.92
C LEU A 1092 29.50 -42.83 18.62
N ASP A 1093 30.71 -43.41 18.56
CA ASP A 1093 31.17 -44.11 17.35
C ASP A 1093 30.71 -45.56 17.33
N THR A 1094 29.62 -45.82 16.64
CA THR A 1094 29.01 -47.15 16.51
C THR A 1094 29.21 -47.79 15.13
N ALA A 1095 30.04 -47.18 14.28
CA ALA A 1095 30.05 -47.49 12.86
C ALA A 1095 31.44 -47.72 12.27
N PHE A 1096 32.50 -47.52 13.05
CA PHE A 1096 33.84 -47.88 12.61
C PHE A 1096 33.94 -49.39 12.34
N PHE A 1097 34.19 -49.76 11.09
CA PHE A 1097 34.39 -51.15 10.71
C PHE A 1097 35.82 -51.60 10.94
N GLY A 1098 36.03 -52.54 11.87
CA GLY A 1098 37.32 -53.16 12.10
C GLY A 1098 37.48 -54.51 11.38
N ASP A 1099 38.62 -54.72 10.71
CA ASP A 1099 39.05 -56.04 10.22
C ASP A 1099 40.35 -56.45 10.94
N GLY A 1100 40.23 -57.46 11.79
CA GLY A 1100 41.34 -58.04 12.54
C GLY A 1100 42.15 -59.08 11.77
N ARG A 1101 41.85 -59.32 10.48
CA ARG A 1101 42.64 -60.24 9.65
C ARG A 1101 43.98 -59.62 9.23
N VAL A 1102 44.93 -60.50 8.90
CA VAL A 1102 46.30 -60.12 8.52
C VAL A 1102 46.30 -59.23 7.27
N LEU A 1103 47.14 -58.20 7.29
CA LEU A 1103 47.43 -57.36 6.13
C LEU A 1103 48.23 -58.16 5.09
N ASN A 1104 47.55 -58.62 4.03
CA ASN A 1104 48.17 -59.28 2.87
C ASN A 1104 47.96 -58.43 1.62
N ALA A 1105 48.99 -58.32 0.77
CA ALA A 1105 48.89 -57.65 -0.53
C ALA A 1105 47.75 -58.25 -1.37
N GLY A 1106 46.77 -57.42 -1.76
CA GLY A 1106 45.64 -57.82 -2.61
C GLY A 1106 44.34 -58.23 -1.87
N SER A 1107 44.25 -58.05 -0.55
CA SER A 1107 43.01 -58.31 0.20
C SER A 1107 41.94 -57.21 -0.04
N PRO A 1108 40.62 -57.51 0.08
CA PRO A 1108 39.57 -56.50 -0.07
C PRO A 1108 39.72 -55.41 0.99
N ALA A 1109 39.66 -54.15 0.55
CA ALA A 1109 40.06 -53.04 1.38
C ALA A 1109 38.97 -52.67 2.42
N THR A 1110 39.38 -52.37 3.66
CA THR A 1110 38.55 -52.16 4.86
C THR A 1110 39.10 -51.00 5.69
N SER A 1111 38.36 -50.44 6.65
CA SER A 1111 38.81 -49.27 7.45
C SER A 1111 40.04 -49.52 8.34
N GLY A 1112 40.50 -50.78 8.42
CA GLY A 1112 41.82 -51.14 8.92
C GLY A 1112 42.10 -52.64 8.86
N ARG A 1113 43.36 -53.03 9.10
CA ARG A 1113 43.89 -54.41 9.10
C ARG A 1113 45.00 -54.57 10.13
N VAL A 1114 45.42 -55.81 10.40
CA VAL A 1114 46.45 -56.08 11.42
C VAL A 1114 47.73 -56.65 10.83
N THR A 1115 48.87 -56.15 11.30
CA THR A 1115 50.18 -56.79 11.11
C THR A 1115 50.68 -57.32 12.45
N LEU A 1116 51.16 -58.56 12.46
CA LEU A 1116 51.74 -59.22 13.62
C LEU A 1116 53.22 -59.47 13.37
N THR A 1117 54.08 -59.02 14.29
CA THR A 1117 55.52 -59.26 14.25
C THR A 1117 55.98 -59.95 15.55
N GLY A 1118 56.86 -60.96 15.44
CA GLY A 1118 57.35 -61.72 16.60
C GLY A 1118 57.78 -63.16 16.27
N SER A 1119 58.14 -63.94 17.29
CA SER A 1119 58.79 -65.26 17.15
C SER A 1119 57.89 -66.42 17.60
N LEU A 1120 56.81 -66.69 16.85
CA LEU A 1120 56.01 -67.92 17.00
C LEU A 1120 56.02 -68.72 15.70
N ASN A 1121 56.08 -70.04 15.79
CA ASN A 1121 56.10 -70.94 14.63
C ASN A 1121 55.03 -72.05 14.77
N PRO A 1122 53.96 -72.05 13.95
CA PRO A 1122 53.57 -70.95 13.07
C PRO A 1122 53.14 -69.71 13.86
N LEU A 1123 53.22 -68.52 13.24
CA LEU A 1123 52.69 -67.28 13.81
C LEU A 1123 51.18 -67.43 14.08
N PRO A 1124 50.66 -66.93 15.21
CA PRO A 1124 49.24 -66.89 15.49
C PRO A 1124 48.46 -66.23 14.36
N THR A 1125 47.30 -66.77 14.04
CA THR A 1125 46.35 -66.09 13.15
C THR A 1125 45.58 -65.05 13.94
N THR A 1126 45.46 -63.85 13.40
CA THR A 1126 44.55 -62.82 13.90
C THR A 1126 43.20 -62.97 13.19
N SER A 1127 42.11 -62.79 13.94
CA SER A 1127 40.76 -62.91 13.41
C SER A 1127 39.82 -61.92 14.11
N GLY A 1128 38.71 -61.60 13.46
CA GLY A 1128 37.70 -60.69 13.98
C GLY A 1128 37.25 -59.71 12.92
N GLN A 1129 35.96 -59.65 12.63
CA GLN A 1129 35.38 -58.57 11.83
C GLN A 1129 34.09 -58.13 12.51
N ALA A 1130 33.96 -56.83 12.70
CA ALA A 1130 32.82 -56.24 13.38
C ALA A 1130 32.81 -54.72 13.19
N TYR A 1131 31.70 -54.12 13.53
CA TYR A 1131 31.62 -52.69 13.74
C TYR A 1131 31.85 -52.41 15.23
N SER A 1132 32.41 -51.23 15.53
CA SER A 1132 32.53 -50.78 16.92
C SER A 1132 31.15 -50.70 17.55
N GLN A 1133 31.02 -51.18 18.79
CA GLN A 1133 29.85 -50.89 19.62
C GLN A 1133 30.27 -49.87 20.67
N GLN A 1134 29.73 -48.66 20.58
CA GLN A 1134 30.07 -47.55 21.48
C GLN A 1134 31.59 -47.31 21.58
N GLY A 1135 32.26 -47.27 20.43
CA GLY A 1135 33.70 -47.03 20.33
C GLY A 1135 34.57 -48.22 20.71
N VAL A 1136 34.01 -49.41 20.98
CA VAL A 1136 34.80 -50.60 21.37
C VAL A 1136 34.66 -51.71 20.33
N PHE A 1137 35.79 -52.32 19.98
CA PHE A 1137 35.90 -53.47 19.10
C PHE A 1137 36.49 -54.67 19.87
N ASP A 1138 35.61 -55.49 20.45
CA ASP A 1138 36.00 -56.64 21.30
C ASP A 1138 36.32 -57.93 20.53
N ARG A 1139 36.13 -57.92 19.19
CA ARG A 1139 36.23 -59.11 18.35
C ARG A 1139 37.61 -59.37 17.77
N LEU A 1140 38.58 -58.49 17.97
CA LEU A 1140 39.96 -58.78 17.59
C LEU A 1140 40.51 -59.87 18.50
N ALA A 1141 40.78 -61.05 17.95
CA ALA A 1141 41.30 -62.18 18.69
C ALA A 1141 42.55 -62.74 18.03
N ILE A 1142 43.54 -63.05 18.86
CA ILE A 1142 44.75 -63.78 18.45
C ILE A 1142 44.57 -65.24 18.84
N ASN A 1143 44.64 -66.14 17.86
CA ASN A 1143 44.58 -67.58 18.05
C ASN A 1143 45.96 -68.18 17.83
N GLY A 1144 46.59 -68.66 18.90
CA GLY A 1144 47.87 -69.38 18.85
C GLY A 1144 47.68 -70.89 18.73
N THR A 1145 48.58 -71.56 18.01
CA THR A 1145 48.70 -73.04 18.01
C THR A 1145 50.16 -73.50 18.14
N GLY A 1146 51.06 -72.67 18.68
CA GLY A 1146 52.53 -72.89 18.64
C GLY A 1146 53.27 -72.67 19.96
N ALA A 1147 54.53 -73.10 20.03
CA ALA A 1147 55.41 -72.96 21.20
C ALA A 1147 56.06 -71.56 21.28
N VAL A 1148 55.98 -70.92 22.45
CA VAL A 1148 56.53 -69.57 22.70
C VAL A 1148 58.05 -69.66 22.90
N THR A 1149 58.84 -69.08 21.99
CA THR A 1149 60.32 -69.02 22.17
C THR A 1149 60.79 -67.69 22.78
N THR A 1150 60.10 -66.57 22.53
CA THR A 1150 60.29 -65.27 23.20
C THR A 1150 59.01 -64.42 23.10
N SER A 1151 58.58 -63.84 24.22
CA SER A 1151 57.42 -62.93 24.38
C SER A 1151 57.92 -61.56 24.84
N PRO A 1152 57.30 -60.41 24.48
CA PRO A 1152 56.00 -60.22 23.80
C PRO A 1152 56.03 -60.22 22.26
N LEU A 1153 54.87 -60.42 21.62
CA LEU A 1153 54.61 -60.14 20.20
C LEU A 1153 54.14 -58.69 20.04
N THR A 1154 54.45 -58.04 18.91
CA THR A 1154 53.95 -56.70 18.60
C THR A 1154 52.90 -56.76 17.51
N LEU A 1155 51.74 -56.19 17.81
CA LEU A 1155 50.62 -56.02 16.89
C LEU A 1155 50.54 -54.56 16.45
N GLU A 1156 50.42 -54.30 15.16
CA GLU A 1156 50.07 -52.98 14.61
C GLU A 1156 48.72 -53.09 13.89
N TYR A 1157 47.80 -52.19 14.21
CA TYR A 1157 46.50 -52.07 13.54
C TYR A 1157 46.55 -50.93 12.52
N HIS A 1158 46.74 -51.25 11.26
CA HIS A 1158 46.81 -50.32 10.13
C HIS A 1158 45.45 -49.69 9.86
N LEU A 1159 45.39 -48.36 9.84
CA LEU A 1159 44.20 -47.59 9.43
C LEU A 1159 44.27 -47.39 7.91
N GLU A 1160 43.38 -48.06 7.16
CA GLU A 1160 43.51 -48.18 5.69
C GLU A 1160 42.33 -47.57 4.93
N HIS A 1161 42.55 -47.30 3.63
CA HIS A 1161 41.51 -46.90 2.69
C HIS A 1161 41.01 -48.11 1.89
N PRO A 1162 39.73 -48.13 1.45
CA PRO A 1162 38.69 -47.15 1.74
C PRO A 1162 38.10 -47.37 3.13
N PHE A 1163 37.54 -46.31 3.69
CA PHE A 1163 36.73 -46.39 4.88
C PHE A 1163 35.39 -47.06 4.57
N ASN A 1164 35.13 -48.20 5.20
CA ASN A 1164 33.85 -48.88 5.13
C ASN A 1164 32.96 -48.43 6.29
N SER A 1165 31.97 -47.59 6.01
CA SER A 1165 31.01 -47.09 7.00
C SER A 1165 29.75 -47.96 7.05
N GLN A 1166 28.99 -47.92 8.15
CA GLN A 1166 27.73 -48.66 8.29
C GLN A 1166 26.72 -47.89 9.15
N GLY A 1167 25.44 -48.10 8.87
CA GLY A 1167 24.35 -47.37 9.52
C GLY A 1167 24.23 -45.95 8.97
N SER A 1168 23.78 -45.01 9.79
CA SER A 1168 23.69 -43.58 9.47
C SER A 1168 25.02 -42.83 9.54
N CYS A 1169 26.13 -43.55 9.78
CA CYS A 1169 27.42 -42.92 9.94
C CYS A 1169 28.21 -42.97 8.63
N SER A 1170 28.52 -41.81 8.05
CA SER A 1170 29.24 -41.68 6.78
C SER A 1170 29.90 -40.32 6.68
N PHE A 1171 30.88 -40.16 5.79
CA PHE A 1171 31.49 -38.87 5.53
C PHE A 1171 31.91 -38.76 4.05
N PRO A 1172 32.04 -37.54 3.51
CA PRO A 1172 32.54 -37.32 2.16
C PRO A 1172 33.90 -37.98 1.95
N GLU A 1173 34.14 -38.57 0.79
CA GLU A 1173 35.39 -39.29 0.48
C GLU A 1173 35.66 -40.59 1.26
N ALA A 1174 34.67 -41.16 1.98
CA ALA A 1174 34.88 -42.44 2.67
C ALA A 1174 35.38 -43.58 1.75
N ALA A 1175 34.98 -43.57 0.47
CA ALA A 1175 35.43 -44.53 -0.54
C ALA A 1175 36.89 -44.36 -1.00
N THR A 1176 37.57 -43.27 -0.62
CA THR A 1176 38.91 -42.91 -1.10
C THR A 1176 39.89 -42.50 0.00
N ALA A 1177 39.41 -42.20 1.21
CA ALA A 1177 40.22 -41.76 2.34
C ALA A 1177 40.39 -42.86 3.41
N ALA A 1178 41.60 -42.94 4.00
CA ALA A 1178 41.88 -43.74 5.18
C ALA A 1178 41.60 -42.91 6.47
N PRO A 1179 41.20 -43.54 7.60
CA PRO A 1179 40.87 -42.82 8.83
C PRO A 1179 42.11 -42.40 9.63
N LEU A 1180 43.05 -41.71 8.98
CA LEU A 1180 44.34 -41.31 9.57
C LEU A 1180 44.19 -40.32 10.74
N TRP A 1181 43.02 -39.67 10.87
CA TRP A 1181 42.68 -38.86 12.06
C TRP A 1181 42.63 -39.66 13.36
N LEU A 1182 42.63 -41.00 13.30
CA LEU A 1182 42.70 -41.89 14.46
C LEU A 1182 44.13 -42.34 14.82
N GLN A 1183 45.16 -41.95 14.06
CA GLN A 1183 46.55 -42.22 14.42
C GLN A 1183 46.98 -41.42 15.65
N TRP A 1184 48.01 -41.86 16.37
CA TRP A 1184 48.54 -41.13 17.53
C TRP A 1184 50.06 -41.29 17.65
N TYR A 1185 50.67 -40.50 18.52
CA TYR A 1185 52.11 -40.55 18.82
C TYR A 1185 52.40 -41.75 19.75
N TRP A 1186 52.32 -42.96 19.21
CA TRP A 1186 52.54 -44.21 19.96
C TRP A 1186 54.01 -44.48 20.26
N ASP A 1187 54.92 -43.94 19.44
CA ASP A 1187 56.35 -44.12 19.56
C ASP A 1187 56.97 -43.07 20.50
N GLY A 1188 57.47 -43.51 21.66
CA GLY A 1188 58.15 -42.65 22.62
C GLY A 1188 59.48 -42.07 22.11
N ASP A 1189 60.10 -42.71 21.12
CA ASP A 1189 61.37 -42.28 20.51
C ASP A 1189 61.17 -41.32 19.32
N GLN A 1190 59.94 -41.24 18.79
CA GLN A 1190 59.54 -40.34 17.71
C GLN A 1190 58.22 -39.61 18.06
N PRO A 1191 58.21 -38.74 19.09
CA PRO A 1191 56.99 -38.14 19.66
C PRO A 1191 56.28 -37.12 18.75
N SER A 1192 56.78 -36.89 17.54
CA SER A 1192 56.21 -35.97 16.54
C SER A 1192 55.64 -36.68 15.31
N VAL A 1193 55.67 -38.02 15.26
CA VAL A 1193 55.19 -38.79 14.11
C VAL A 1193 53.91 -39.54 14.48
N LEU A 1194 52.83 -39.26 13.76
CA LEU A 1194 51.58 -40.02 13.88
C LEU A 1194 51.77 -41.44 13.35
N LYS A 1195 51.36 -42.43 14.15
CA LYS A 1195 51.45 -43.86 13.82
C LYS A 1195 50.12 -44.55 14.02
N ASN A 1196 49.97 -45.68 13.35
CA ASN A 1196 48.89 -46.64 13.61
C ASN A 1196 48.98 -47.20 15.04
N PRO A 1197 47.85 -47.57 15.67
CA PRO A 1197 47.86 -48.19 17.00
C PRO A 1197 48.68 -49.47 17.06
N THR A 1198 49.56 -49.55 18.05
CA THR A 1198 50.38 -50.74 18.32
C THR A 1198 50.16 -51.24 19.74
N ALA A 1199 50.20 -52.56 19.93
CA ALA A 1199 50.08 -53.20 21.24
C ALA A 1199 50.94 -54.46 21.35
N GLU A 1200 51.20 -54.87 22.58
CA GLU A 1200 51.95 -56.09 22.87
C GLU A 1200 51.02 -57.24 23.27
N VAL A 1201 51.30 -58.43 22.77
CA VAL A 1201 50.61 -59.65 23.18
C VAL A 1201 51.58 -60.63 23.82
N THR A 1202 51.30 -60.98 25.07
CA THR A 1202 52.11 -61.94 25.83
C THR A 1202 51.35 -63.24 26.00
N LEU A 1203 51.78 -64.28 25.27
CA LEU A 1203 51.23 -65.63 25.37
C LEU A 1203 52.03 -66.46 26.38
N GLY A 1204 51.35 -67.31 27.15
CA GLY A 1204 51.97 -68.19 28.16
C GLY A 1204 52.04 -67.60 29.58
N ARG A 1205 51.43 -66.41 29.83
CA ARG A 1205 51.25 -65.85 31.18
C ARG A 1205 49.83 -66.09 31.67
N PHE A 1206 49.71 -66.75 32.83
CA PHE A 1206 48.43 -66.97 33.52
C PHE A 1206 48.20 -65.90 34.59
N ARG A 1207 47.02 -65.28 34.61
CA ARG A 1207 46.55 -64.57 35.82
C ARG A 1207 46.46 -65.59 36.95
N GLY A 1208 47.30 -65.43 37.98
CA GLY A 1208 47.24 -66.27 39.18
C GLY A 1208 45.93 -66.02 39.93
N HIS A 1209 45.41 -67.06 40.59
CA HIS A 1209 44.28 -66.91 41.52
C HIS A 1209 44.69 -65.98 42.68
N ASP A 1210 43.82 -65.06 43.09
CA ASP A 1210 44.08 -64.03 44.13
C ASP A 1210 44.54 -64.56 45.51
N LYS A 1211 44.58 -65.89 45.72
CA LYS A 1211 45.01 -66.56 46.95
C LYS A 1211 46.40 -67.20 46.84
N VAL A 1212 47.09 -67.07 45.71
CA VAL A 1212 48.43 -67.65 45.51
C VAL A 1212 49.49 -66.61 45.87
N ILE A 1213 50.02 -66.70 47.10
CA ILE A 1213 51.08 -65.81 47.62
C ILE A 1213 52.51 -66.36 47.42
N TYR A 1214 52.66 -67.53 46.80
CA TYR A 1214 53.97 -67.98 46.31
C TYR A 1214 53.83 -68.92 45.10
N ARG A 1215 54.66 -68.69 44.07
CA ARG A 1215 54.92 -69.63 42.97
C ARG A 1215 56.42 -69.91 42.96
N ARG A 1216 56.79 -71.18 42.98
CA ARG A 1216 58.18 -71.62 42.82
C ARG A 1216 58.40 -71.96 41.34
N GLU A 1217 59.30 -71.24 40.70
CA GLU A 1217 59.81 -71.61 39.37
C GLU A 1217 60.82 -72.73 39.53
N LEU A 1218 60.65 -73.81 38.76
CA LEU A 1218 61.67 -74.83 38.52
C LEU A 1218 62.08 -74.66 37.07
N PHE A 1219 63.33 -74.26 36.86
CA PHE A 1219 63.96 -74.15 35.53
C PHE A 1219 64.13 -75.52 34.88
#